data_AF-A0AAN7H594-F1
#
_entry.id   AF-A0AAN7H594-F1
#
_cell.length_a   1.000
_cell.length_b   1.000
_cell.length_c   1.000
_cell.angle_alpha   90.00
_cell.angle_beta   90.00
_cell.angle_gamma   90.00
#
_symmetry.space_group_name_H-M   'P 1'
#
loop_
_entity.id
_entity.type
_entity.pdbx_description
1 polymer ?
#
loop_
_entity_poly.entity_id
_entity_poly.type
_entity_poly.pdbx_seq_one_letter_code
_entity_poly.pdbx_strand_id
1 'polypeptide(L)'
;MSDLSRKFETLQLHAGFVFNDSAHGARLFGLKEFGNIYSRIMNPTVDVFEKRIAALEGGVAAVAASSGQAAQFMTIGALAHAGDNIVSTSNLYGGTYNQFKVLFSRFGITTKFVNGDSAEDIAAAIDDKTKAVYIESIGNPRYNVPDFEAIVKVAHEKGVPVVVDNTFGAGGYFVRPIEHGADIVVHSATKWIGGHGTTIGGVIVDSGKFDWGKHAKRFPQMVEPSEGYHGLKFWETFGPITFAIRVRVELLRDLGACLNPFAAQQLLLGIETLSLRAERHAQNALALARYLEKNPHVSWVSYPGLENHQSHETAKKYLKRGFGGVLSFGVKGGGAAGSQIVDGFKLISNLANVGDSKTLAIHPWSTTHEQLSDEEKISSGVTEDLIRISVGTEHIDDIIADFEQSQRAAPALLLTSLLTSLPSTTVLAAKPTNPETTVTLRIPPSPPVLANPHLLPPSTHATLTTLGKALSAPLSTANTFVFRNVTPGSYLVDVHCATHGFAPLRLDVVRPTEDDEAREAGGGRGGGGGLRVRAWETYRGNDWGNKGEVVPVREGGVLDVRVQGQKGYFLERSSFSVLSIFKNPIILLSLVSMGLFFGMPKLVENMDPEMRAEWEERQKENPMNALMGAASGQNANPMGNFDMAAFLAGSSSNKAEEGKEAGVGVRK
;
A
#
# COMPACT_ATOMS: atom_id res chain seq x y z
N MET A 1 44.34 -3.65 1.09
CA MET A 1 44.06 -3.74 2.54
C MET A 1 44.59 -2.55 3.37
N SER A 2 45.23 -1.54 2.79
CA SER A 2 45.82 -0.40 3.54
C SER A 2 44.99 0.89 3.57
N ASP A 3 43.72 0.89 3.13
CA ASP A 3 42.87 2.10 3.10
C ASP A 3 41.48 1.88 3.70
N LEU A 4 41.41 1.08 4.76
CA LEU A 4 40.24 0.93 5.64
C LEU A 4 40.47 1.64 6.98
N SER A 5 41.35 2.64 7.01
CA SER A 5 41.67 3.37 8.23
C SER A 5 40.49 4.24 8.67
N ARG A 6 39.71 3.73 9.63
CA ARG A 6 39.01 4.42 10.74
C ARG A 6 38.89 5.96 10.65
N LYS A 7 38.28 6.48 9.59
CA LYS A 7 37.74 7.84 9.55
C LYS A 7 36.28 7.68 9.17
N PHE A 8 35.38 8.35 9.89
CA PHE A 8 33.98 8.45 9.46
C PHE A 8 33.98 8.76 7.97
N GLU A 9 33.28 7.94 7.19
CA GLU A 9 33.23 8.12 5.75
C GLU A 9 32.67 9.51 5.48
N THR A 10 33.48 10.35 4.85
CA THR A 10 33.09 11.72 4.55
C THR A 10 31.84 11.68 3.68
N LEU A 11 30.76 12.28 4.17
CA LEU A 11 29.52 12.44 3.43
C LEU A 11 29.75 13.41 2.25
N GLN A 12 29.68 12.90 1.03
CA GLN A 12 29.93 13.67 -0.20
C GLN A 12 28.62 14.17 -0.80
N LEU A 13 28.12 15.33 -0.35
CA LEU A 13 26.91 15.98 -0.86
C LEU A 13 27.19 16.83 -2.13
N HIS A 14 27.86 16.25 -3.11
CA HIS A 14 28.18 16.91 -4.37
C HIS A 14 27.28 16.40 -5.50
N ALA A 15 26.85 17.28 -6.41
CA ALA A 15 26.15 16.87 -7.62
C ALA A 15 27.13 16.42 -8.73
N GLY A 16 28.21 17.18 -8.92
CA GLY A 16 29.26 16.92 -9.91
C GLY A 16 30.65 17.06 -9.30
N PHE A 17 31.65 16.56 -10.02
CA PHE A 17 33.04 16.51 -9.58
C PHE A 17 33.94 17.24 -10.59
N VAL A 18 34.86 18.08 -10.09
CA VAL A 18 35.78 18.87 -10.93
C VAL A 18 36.78 17.94 -11.61
N PHE A 19 37.00 18.12 -12.91
CA PHE A 19 38.06 17.43 -13.64
C PHE A 19 39.39 18.15 -13.50
N ASN A 20 40.49 17.40 -13.46
CA ASN A 20 41.85 17.95 -13.48
C ASN A 20 42.10 18.80 -14.73
N ASP A 21 41.64 18.33 -15.89
CA ASP A 21 41.70 19.00 -17.18
C ASP A 21 40.68 18.38 -18.16
N SER A 22 40.54 18.93 -19.37
CA SER A 22 39.60 18.42 -20.38
C SER A 22 39.94 17.00 -20.85
N ALA A 23 41.22 16.60 -20.83
CA ALA A 23 41.63 15.26 -21.23
C ALA A 23 41.24 14.21 -20.18
N HIS A 24 41.32 14.54 -18.89
CA HIS A 24 40.78 13.74 -17.80
C HIS A 24 39.27 13.54 -17.96
N GLY A 25 38.51 14.61 -18.20
CA GLY A 25 37.08 14.50 -18.49
C GLY A 25 36.79 13.55 -19.67
N ALA A 26 37.50 13.70 -20.79
CA ALA A 26 37.34 12.85 -21.97
C ALA A 26 37.64 11.35 -21.69
N ARG A 27 38.65 11.05 -20.85
CA ARG A 27 38.95 9.66 -20.47
C ARG A 27 37.87 9.05 -19.58
N LEU A 28 37.30 9.82 -18.65
CA LEU A 28 36.19 9.37 -17.81
C LEU A 28 34.93 9.08 -18.64
N PHE A 29 34.51 9.99 -19.51
CA PHE A 29 33.33 9.78 -20.37
C PHE A 29 33.53 8.65 -21.39
N GLY A 30 34.77 8.43 -21.84
CA GLY A 30 35.12 7.31 -22.70
C GLY A 30 35.31 5.97 -21.97
N LEU A 31 35.07 5.92 -20.65
CA LEU A 31 35.31 4.75 -19.78
C LEU A 31 36.75 4.19 -19.88
N LYS A 32 37.71 5.06 -20.21
CA LYS A 32 39.15 4.72 -20.29
C LYS A 32 39.84 4.87 -18.93
N GLU A 33 39.18 5.55 -18.00
CA GLU A 33 39.64 5.80 -16.64
C GLU A 33 38.42 5.73 -15.71
N PHE A 34 38.56 5.06 -14.55
CA PHE A 34 37.53 5.08 -13.52
C PHE A 34 37.63 6.37 -12.71
N GLY A 35 36.49 7.00 -12.44
CA GLY A 35 36.46 8.20 -11.64
C GLY A 35 35.05 8.80 -11.54
N ASN A 36 34.94 9.84 -10.72
CA ASN A 36 33.66 10.50 -10.50
C ASN A 36 33.42 11.57 -11.57
N ILE A 37 32.22 11.55 -12.14
CA ILE A 37 31.74 12.56 -13.10
C ILE A 37 30.57 13.31 -12.48
N TYR A 38 29.52 12.56 -12.13
CA TYR A 38 28.27 13.09 -11.61
C TYR A 38 27.61 12.08 -10.66
N SER A 39 27.04 12.56 -9.56
CA SER A 39 26.50 11.71 -8.49
C SER A 39 25.32 10.83 -8.90
N ARG A 40 24.66 11.13 -10.03
CA ARG A 40 23.63 10.27 -10.63
C ARG A 40 24.16 8.87 -10.98
N ILE A 41 25.44 8.74 -11.32
CA ILE A 41 26.05 7.47 -11.75
C ILE A 41 27.11 6.94 -10.79
N MET A 42 27.79 7.81 -10.05
CA MET A 42 28.79 7.43 -9.05
C MET A 42 29.01 8.56 -8.06
N ASN A 43 29.02 8.23 -6.77
CA ASN A 43 29.31 9.14 -5.67
C ASN A 43 30.20 8.41 -4.66
N PRO A 44 31.25 9.02 -4.08
CA PRO A 44 32.16 8.31 -3.19
C PRO A 44 31.50 7.70 -1.94
N THR A 45 30.50 8.35 -1.33
CA THR A 45 29.77 7.78 -0.18
C THR A 45 28.96 6.56 -0.61
N VAL A 46 28.33 6.61 -1.79
CA VAL A 46 27.57 5.50 -2.37
C VAL A 46 28.51 4.34 -2.76
N ASP A 47 29.69 4.65 -3.29
CA ASP A 47 30.70 3.66 -3.69
C ASP A 47 31.19 2.83 -2.50
N VAL A 48 31.36 3.43 -1.31
CA VAL A 48 31.71 2.63 -0.14
C VAL A 48 30.58 1.70 0.29
N PHE A 49 29.33 2.17 0.25
CA PHE A 49 28.15 1.33 0.50
C PHE A 49 28.11 0.14 -0.48
N GLU A 50 28.27 0.39 -1.78
CA GLU A 50 28.31 -0.63 -2.82
C GLU A 50 29.42 -1.66 -2.57
N LYS A 51 30.66 -1.21 -2.32
CA LYS A 51 31.79 -2.09 -2.05
C LYS A 51 31.60 -2.95 -0.81
N ARG A 52 31.05 -2.40 0.28
CA ARG A 52 30.77 -3.16 1.50
C ARG A 52 29.71 -4.24 1.26
N ILE A 53 28.61 -3.91 0.57
CA ILE A 53 27.58 -4.92 0.26
C ILE A 53 28.12 -6.00 -0.69
N ALA A 54 28.86 -5.64 -1.74
CA ALA A 54 29.49 -6.62 -2.63
C ALA A 54 30.38 -7.59 -1.84
N ALA A 55 31.20 -7.09 -0.91
CA ALA A 55 32.04 -7.91 -0.05
C ALA A 55 31.23 -8.81 0.88
N LEU A 56 30.12 -8.32 1.45
CA LEU A 56 29.25 -9.11 2.34
C LEU A 56 28.52 -10.23 1.60
N GLU A 57 28.10 -10.03 0.36
CA GLU A 57 27.46 -11.06 -0.47
C GLU A 57 28.45 -11.98 -1.19
N GLY A 58 29.73 -11.62 -1.24
CA GLY A 58 30.75 -12.36 -1.99
C GLY A 58 30.70 -12.12 -3.51
N GLY A 59 30.20 -10.95 -3.93
CA GLY A 59 30.20 -10.48 -5.31
C GLY A 59 31.44 -9.67 -5.68
N VAL A 60 31.60 -9.39 -6.97
CA VAL A 60 32.74 -8.62 -7.52
C VAL A 60 32.47 -7.13 -7.61
N ALA A 61 31.21 -6.72 -7.73
CA ALA A 61 30.79 -5.33 -7.84
C ALA A 61 29.34 -5.16 -7.40
N ALA A 62 28.96 -3.93 -7.03
CA ALA A 62 27.57 -3.59 -6.75
C ALA A 62 27.18 -2.24 -7.35
N VAL A 63 25.87 -2.04 -7.55
CA VAL A 63 25.27 -0.78 -7.99
C VAL A 63 24.09 -0.46 -7.09
N ALA A 64 24.15 0.67 -6.39
CA ALA A 64 23.09 1.13 -5.52
C ALA A 64 21.97 1.80 -6.31
N ALA A 65 20.74 1.68 -5.79
CA ALA A 65 19.52 2.18 -6.39
C ALA A 65 18.70 2.96 -5.37
N SER A 66 17.80 3.82 -5.85
CA SER A 66 16.89 4.61 -5.01
C SER A 66 15.94 3.76 -4.15
N SER A 67 15.69 2.50 -4.51
CA SER A 67 14.86 1.55 -3.77
C SER A 67 15.14 0.11 -4.21
N GLY A 68 14.67 -0.90 -3.44
CA GLY A 68 14.72 -2.30 -3.87
C GLY A 68 13.96 -2.56 -5.19
N GLN A 69 12.82 -1.90 -5.37
CA GLN A 69 12.05 -1.99 -6.63
C GLN A 69 12.83 -1.41 -7.82
N ALA A 70 13.60 -0.34 -7.61
CA ALA A 70 14.48 0.21 -8.64
C ALA A 70 15.67 -0.72 -8.94
N ALA A 71 16.26 -1.36 -7.91
CA ALA A 71 17.33 -2.35 -8.10
C ALA A 71 16.84 -3.55 -8.95
N GLN A 72 15.67 -4.08 -8.63
CA GLN A 72 15.01 -5.12 -9.41
C GLN A 72 14.72 -4.66 -10.84
N PHE A 73 14.14 -3.46 -11.00
CA PHE A 73 13.81 -2.92 -12.31
C PHE A 73 15.04 -2.77 -13.20
N MET A 74 16.11 -2.14 -12.69
CA MET A 74 17.35 -1.96 -13.45
C MET A 74 18.04 -3.30 -13.76
N THR A 75 17.93 -4.29 -12.88
CA THR A 75 18.46 -5.64 -13.13
C THR A 75 17.77 -6.29 -14.32
N ILE A 76 16.43 -6.35 -14.32
CA ILE A 76 15.69 -6.96 -15.41
C ILE A 76 15.78 -6.12 -16.69
N GLY A 77 15.74 -4.79 -16.59
CA GLY A 77 15.91 -3.88 -17.73
C GLY A 77 17.30 -3.97 -18.39
N ALA A 78 18.33 -4.40 -17.65
CA ALA A 78 19.63 -4.73 -18.23
C ALA A 78 19.63 -6.08 -18.96
N LEU A 79 18.79 -7.03 -18.56
CA LEU A 79 18.80 -8.39 -19.13
C LEU A 79 17.82 -8.57 -20.28
N ALA A 80 16.64 -7.98 -20.19
CA ALA A 80 15.49 -8.22 -21.06
C ALA A 80 14.99 -6.93 -21.71
N HIS A 81 14.57 -7.05 -22.97
CA HIS A 81 13.98 -5.96 -23.75
C HIS A 81 12.61 -6.37 -24.31
N ALA A 82 11.96 -5.47 -25.06
CA ALA A 82 10.67 -5.75 -25.68
C ALA A 82 10.70 -7.04 -26.53
N GLY A 83 9.76 -7.95 -26.27
CA GLY A 83 9.67 -9.27 -26.91
C GLY A 83 10.40 -10.39 -26.17
N ASP A 84 11.16 -10.08 -25.12
CA ASP A 84 11.78 -11.08 -24.25
C ASP A 84 10.85 -11.51 -23.10
N ASN A 85 11.24 -12.58 -22.40
CA ASN A 85 10.58 -12.99 -21.17
C ASN A 85 11.57 -13.29 -20.03
N ILE A 86 11.04 -13.34 -18.81
CA ILE A 86 11.72 -13.93 -17.65
C ILE A 86 10.87 -15.06 -17.09
N VAL A 87 11.50 -15.99 -16.38
CA VAL A 87 10.83 -17.02 -15.58
C VAL A 87 10.95 -16.63 -14.12
N SER A 88 9.86 -16.67 -13.37
CA SER A 88 9.87 -16.35 -11.94
C SER A 88 8.96 -17.30 -11.18
N THR A 89 9.27 -17.60 -9.92
CA THR A 89 8.29 -18.24 -9.04
C THR A 89 7.14 -17.27 -8.75
N SER A 90 5.98 -17.79 -8.33
CA SER A 90 4.87 -16.97 -7.83
C SER A 90 4.99 -16.62 -6.34
N ASN A 91 5.96 -17.21 -5.63
CA ASN A 91 6.27 -16.97 -4.23
C ASN A 91 7.10 -15.68 -4.04
N LEU A 92 6.51 -14.54 -4.38
CA LEU A 92 7.19 -13.24 -4.39
C LEU A 92 6.51 -12.23 -3.48
N TYR A 93 7.28 -11.24 -3.03
CA TYR A 93 6.74 -9.98 -2.56
C TYR A 93 5.70 -9.41 -3.55
N GLY A 94 4.53 -9.02 -3.05
CA GLY A 94 3.44 -8.53 -3.89
C GLY A 94 3.80 -7.36 -4.81
N GLY A 95 4.70 -6.47 -4.37
CA GLY A 95 5.21 -5.39 -5.22
C GLY A 95 6.06 -5.90 -6.39
N THR A 96 6.90 -6.92 -6.15
CA THR A 96 7.72 -7.62 -7.16
C THR A 96 6.81 -8.33 -8.17
N TYR A 97 5.81 -9.08 -7.69
CA TYR A 97 4.82 -9.74 -8.54
C TYR A 97 4.08 -8.73 -9.44
N ASN A 98 3.60 -7.64 -8.86
CA ASN A 98 2.92 -6.59 -9.62
C ASN A 98 3.85 -5.89 -10.62
N GLN A 99 5.11 -5.64 -10.25
CA GLN A 99 6.12 -5.07 -11.16
C GLN A 99 6.28 -5.97 -12.40
N PHE A 100 6.44 -7.28 -12.19
CA PHE A 100 6.62 -8.29 -13.25
C PHE A 100 5.38 -8.51 -14.11
N LYS A 101 4.18 -8.51 -13.52
CA LYS A 101 2.91 -8.73 -14.23
C LYS A 101 2.44 -7.49 -14.98
N VAL A 102 2.49 -6.32 -14.35
CA VAL A 102 1.80 -5.10 -14.82
C VAL A 102 2.76 -4.07 -15.38
N LEU A 103 3.89 -3.79 -14.72
CA LEU A 103 4.80 -2.74 -15.19
C LEU A 103 5.62 -3.23 -16.39
N PHE A 104 6.29 -4.38 -16.28
CA PHE A 104 7.15 -4.91 -17.34
C PHE A 104 6.41 -5.25 -18.63
N SER A 105 5.15 -5.68 -18.53
CA SER A 105 4.33 -5.95 -19.71
C SER A 105 4.10 -4.70 -20.57
N ARG A 106 4.06 -3.51 -19.97
CA ARG A 106 3.99 -2.22 -20.70
C ARG A 106 5.28 -1.89 -21.45
N PHE A 107 6.41 -2.45 -21.01
CA PHE A 107 7.71 -2.37 -21.71
C PHE A 107 7.92 -3.54 -22.69
N GLY A 108 6.89 -4.37 -22.92
CA GLY A 108 6.96 -5.53 -23.79
C GLY A 108 7.79 -6.69 -23.23
N ILE A 109 8.11 -6.69 -21.94
CA ILE A 109 8.81 -7.78 -21.25
C ILE A 109 7.75 -8.60 -20.50
N THR A 110 7.68 -9.90 -20.78
CA THR A 110 6.67 -10.78 -20.18
C THR A 110 7.27 -11.65 -19.08
N THR A 111 6.46 -12.02 -18.08
CA THR A 111 6.90 -12.93 -17.01
C THR A 111 6.10 -14.22 -17.08
N LYS A 112 6.81 -15.35 -17.12
CA LYS A 112 6.23 -16.69 -16.96
C LYS A 112 6.33 -17.09 -15.50
N PHE A 113 5.18 -17.06 -14.81
CA PHE A 113 5.12 -17.47 -13.41
C PHE A 113 5.01 -18.98 -13.28
N VAL A 114 5.91 -19.57 -12.50
CA VAL A 114 5.87 -20.97 -12.07
C VAL A 114 5.32 -21.04 -10.66
N ASN A 115 4.42 -21.99 -10.40
CA ASN A 115 3.88 -22.20 -9.06
C ASN A 115 4.84 -23.06 -8.24
N GLY A 116 5.31 -22.54 -7.11
CA GLY A 116 6.35 -23.20 -6.31
C GLY A 116 7.76 -22.94 -6.85
N ASP A 117 8.73 -23.75 -6.39
CA ASP A 117 10.15 -23.56 -6.67
C ASP A 117 10.83 -24.82 -7.25
N SER A 118 10.08 -25.68 -7.94
CA SER A 118 10.66 -26.87 -8.59
C SER A 118 11.62 -26.44 -9.70
N ALA A 119 12.82 -27.02 -9.69
CA ALA A 119 13.80 -26.82 -10.74
C ALA A 119 13.28 -27.34 -12.10
N GLU A 120 12.55 -28.45 -12.10
CA GLU A 120 11.96 -29.05 -13.29
C GLU A 120 10.93 -28.11 -13.94
N ASP A 121 10.03 -27.53 -13.15
CA ASP A 121 9.00 -26.62 -13.66
C ASP A 121 9.62 -25.30 -14.16
N ILE A 122 10.62 -24.79 -13.46
CA ILE A 122 11.42 -23.63 -13.90
C ILE A 122 12.11 -23.97 -15.22
N ALA A 123 12.76 -25.12 -15.32
CA ALA A 123 13.40 -25.58 -16.55
C ALA A 123 12.40 -25.64 -17.69
N ALA A 124 11.22 -26.23 -17.49
CA ALA A 124 10.18 -26.36 -18.52
C ALA A 124 9.69 -24.99 -19.05
N ALA A 125 9.68 -23.94 -18.22
CA ALA A 125 9.24 -22.61 -18.61
C ALA A 125 10.27 -21.81 -19.44
N ILE A 126 11.56 -22.18 -19.38
CA ILE A 126 12.66 -21.49 -20.09
C ILE A 126 12.62 -21.80 -21.59
N ASP A 127 12.64 -20.74 -22.42
CA ASP A 127 12.75 -20.79 -23.87
C ASP A 127 13.91 -19.92 -24.42
N ASP A 128 13.98 -19.77 -25.75
CA ASP A 128 15.02 -18.99 -26.43
C ASP A 128 14.95 -17.47 -26.17
N LYS A 129 13.83 -16.99 -25.64
CA LYS A 129 13.59 -15.58 -25.29
C LYS A 129 13.73 -15.30 -23.80
N THR A 130 13.86 -16.33 -22.96
CA THR A 130 14.06 -16.15 -21.53
C THR A 130 15.41 -15.49 -21.21
N LYS A 131 15.41 -14.45 -20.39
CA LYS A 131 16.62 -13.66 -20.05
C LYS A 131 17.05 -13.76 -18.60
N ALA A 132 16.18 -14.22 -17.72
CA ALA A 132 16.50 -14.46 -16.32
C ALA A 132 15.57 -15.51 -15.73
N VAL A 133 16.07 -16.24 -14.74
CA VAL A 133 15.25 -16.89 -13.71
C VAL A 133 15.30 -16.01 -12.47
N TYR A 134 14.15 -15.66 -11.90
CA TYR A 134 14.04 -14.83 -10.70
C TYR A 134 13.43 -15.61 -9.53
N ILE A 135 14.10 -15.58 -8.39
CA ILE A 135 13.63 -16.21 -7.14
C ILE A 135 13.91 -15.32 -5.92
N GLU A 136 13.17 -15.53 -4.83
CA GLU A 136 13.46 -14.95 -3.52
C GLU A 136 14.21 -15.96 -2.64
N SER A 137 15.19 -15.48 -1.86
CA SER A 137 15.94 -16.30 -0.91
C SER A 137 15.05 -16.99 0.15
N ILE A 138 14.02 -16.27 0.59
CA ILE A 138 12.92 -16.76 1.41
C ILE A 138 11.66 -16.14 0.82
N GLY A 139 10.78 -16.96 0.23
CA GLY A 139 9.58 -16.46 -0.45
C GLY A 139 8.58 -15.84 0.52
N ASN A 140 7.88 -14.80 0.07
CA ASN A 140 6.85 -14.09 0.85
C ASN A 140 5.47 -14.30 0.19
N PRO A 141 4.40 -14.70 0.91
CA PRO A 141 4.30 -14.91 2.37
C PRO A 141 4.55 -16.34 2.86
N ARG A 142 4.91 -17.29 1.98
CA ARG A 142 4.96 -18.72 2.32
C ARG A 142 6.22 -19.18 3.06
N TYR A 143 7.26 -18.36 3.12
CA TYR A 143 8.57 -18.66 3.71
C TYR A 143 9.24 -19.92 3.17
N ASN A 144 8.92 -20.27 1.92
CA ASN A 144 9.63 -21.31 1.19
C ASN A 144 11.09 -20.90 1.00
N VAL A 145 12.00 -21.85 1.17
CA VAL A 145 13.44 -21.68 0.87
C VAL A 145 13.75 -22.54 -0.36
N PRO A 146 13.97 -21.93 -1.54
CA PRO A 146 14.16 -22.67 -2.78
C PRO A 146 15.51 -23.42 -2.78
N ASP A 147 15.58 -24.49 -3.59
CA ASP A 147 16.85 -25.20 -3.80
C ASP A 147 17.71 -24.44 -4.83
N PHE A 148 18.54 -23.51 -4.35
CA PHE A 148 19.37 -22.66 -5.20
C PHE A 148 20.23 -23.46 -6.18
N GLU A 149 20.92 -24.50 -5.70
CA GLU A 149 21.85 -25.29 -6.52
C GLU A 149 21.12 -26.03 -7.65
N ALA A 150 19.95 -26.59 -7.37
CA ALA A 150 19.14 -27.28 -8.37
C ALA A 150 18.61 -26.30 -9.44
N ILE A 151 18.10 -25.14 -9.02
CA ILE A 151 17.56 -24.10 -9.91
C ILE A 151 18.66 -23.49 -10.78
N VAL A 152 19.80 -23.16 -10.17
CA VAL A 152 20.98 -22.63 -10.88
C VAL A 152 21.45 -23.60 -11.93
N LYS A 153 21.57 -24.88 -11.59
CA LYS A 153 22.00 -25.92 -12.53
C LYS A 153 21.12 -25.94 -13.78
N VAL A 154 19.80 -26.05 -13.63
CA VAL A 154 18.89 -26.15 -14.79
C VAL A 154 18.80 -24.85 -15.60
N ALA A 155 18.97 -23.69 -14.95
CA ALA A 155 19.00 -22.40 -15.64
C ALA A 155 20.29 -22.25 -16.47
N HIS A 156 21.43 -22.62 -15.89
CA HIS A 156 22.74 -22.56 -16.55
C HIS A 156 22.86 -23.56 -17.70
N GLU A 157 22.26 -24.76 -17.59
CA GLU A 157 22.15 -25.72 -18.69
C GLU A 157 21.46 -25.11 -19.93
N LYS A 158 20.59 -24.12 -19.74
CA LYS A 158 19.90 -23.36 -20.81
C LYS A 158 20.52 -21.99 -21.10
N GLY A 159 21.63 -21.66 -20.43
CA GLY A 159 22.36 -20.40 -20.60
C GLY A 159 21.58 -19.18 -20.13
N VAL A 160 20.82 -19.31 -19.04
CA VAL A 160 20.03 -18.23 -18.43
C VAL A 160 20.60 -17.92 -17.04
N PRO A 161 20.88 -16.66 -16.69
CA PRO A 161 21.35 -16.29 -15.37
C PRO A 161 20.22 -16.36 -14.33
N VAL A 162 20.59 -16.66 -13.08
CA VAL A 162 19.70 -16.64 -11.93
C VAL A 162 19.88 -15.36 -11.12
N VAL A 163 18.77 -14.63 -10.96
CA VAL A 163 18.65 -13.45 -10.11
C VAL A 163 17.98 -13.86 -8.80
N VAL A 164 18.63 -13.59 -7.67
CA VAL A 164 18.07 -13.88 -6.35
C VAL A 164 17.82 -12.59 -5.59
N ASP A 165 16.56 -12.34 -5.22
CA ASP A 165 16.25 -11.32 -4.22
C ASP A 165 16.62 -11.86 -2.83
N ASN A 166 17.74 -11.35 -2.33
CA ASN A 166 18.29 -11.76 -1.05
C ASN A 166 17.95 -10.77 0.08
N THR A 167 16.87 -10.00 -0.07
CA THR A 167 16.41 -9.07 0.97
C THR A 167 16.26 -9.77 2.32
N PHE A 168 15.63 -10.95 2.35
CA PHE A 168 15.46 -11.77 3.57
C PHE A 168 16.75 -12.47 4.02
N GLY A 169 17.76 -12.59 3.15
CA GLY A 169 19.12 -13.01 3.51
C GLY A 169 19.89 -11.96 4.32
N ALA A 170 19.36 -10.75 4.47
CA ALA A 170 19.89 -9.67 5.29
C ALA A 170 21.34 -9.30 4.93
N GLY A 171 21.59 -8.97 3.66
CA GLY A 171 22.92 -8.56 3.16
C GLY A 171 23.97 -9.66 3.33
N GLY A 172 23.61 -10.90 3.00
CA GLY A 172 24.51 -12.05 3.03
C GLY A 172 24.66 -12.71 4.40
N TYR A 173 23.95 -12.23 5.43
CA TYR A 173 24.11 -12.75 6.78
C TYR A 173 23.52 -14.16 6.96
N PHE A 174 22.26 -14.35 6.57
CA PHE A 174 21.60 -15.66 6.71
C PHE A 174 22.02 -16.63 5.61
N VAL A 175 22.15 -16.12 4.38
CA VAL A 175 22.56 -16.88 3.20
C VAL A 175 23.23 -15.94 2.19
N ARG A 176 24.26 -16.43 1.50
CA ARG A 176 24.89 -15.79 0.34
C ARG A 176 24.60 -16.61 -0.92
N PRO A 177 23.55 -16.28 -1.70
CA PRO A 177 23.16 -17.07 -2.87
C PRO A 177 24.28 -17.26 -3.91
N ILE A 178 25.23 -16.31 -3.98
CA ILE A 178 26.41 -16.38 -4.86
C ILE A 178 27.31 -17.59 -4.53
N GLU A 179 27.35 -18.05 -3.28
CA GLU A 179 28.07 -19.27 -2.88
C GLU A 179 27.41 -20.54 -3.41
N HIS A 180 26.12 -20.45 -3.77
CA HIS A 180 25.30 -21.52 -4.33
C HIS A 180 25.05 -21.36 -5.83
N GLY A 181 25.83 -20.48 -6.48
CA GLY A 181 25.86 -20.33 -7.94
C GLY A 181 24.90 -19.29 -8.51
N ALA A 182 24.18 -18.51 -7.69
CA ALA A 182 23.42 -17.37 -8.19
C ALA A 182 24.35 -16.35 -8.87
N ASP A 183 23.87 -15.76 -9.97
CA ASP A 183 24.68 -14.88 -10.81
C ASP A 183 24.56 -13.42 -10.40
N ILE A 184 23.36 -13.02 -9.99
CA ILE A 184 23.02 -11.64 -9.60
C ILE A 184 22.19 -11.71 -8.32
N VAL A 185 22.52 -10.84 -7.36
CA VAL A 185 21.73 -10.67 -6.15
C VAL A 185 21.13 -9.27 -6.12
N VAL A 186 19.87 -9.15 -5.73
CA VAL A 186 19.23 -7.85 -5.49
C VAL A 186 18.74 -7.76 -4.04
N HIS A 187 18.78 -6.55 -3.49
CA HIS A 187 18.20 -6.26 -2.17
C HIS A 187 17.36 -5.00 -2.19
N SER A 188 16.31 -5.02 -1.38
CA SER A 188 15.82 -3.82 -0.71
C SER A 188 16.70 -3.51 0.50
N ALA A 189 17.67 -2.59 0.32
CA ALA A 189 18.51 -2.09 1.40
C ALA A 189 17.70 -1.38 2.50
N THR A 190 16.46 -0.97 2.18
CA THR A 190 15.44 -0.44 3.10
C THR A 190 15.17 -1.34 4.32
N LYS A 191 15.35 -2.66 4.17
CA LYS A 191 14.97 -3.67 5.18
C LYS A 191 16.14 -3.89 6.15
N TRP A 192 16.61 -5.13 6.32
CA TRP A 192 17.63 -5.44 7.34
C TRP A 192 18.97 -4.70 7.18
N ILE A 193 19.39 -4.39 5.95
CA ILE A 193 20.61 -3.62 5.68
C ILE A 193 20.53 -2.25 6.39
N GLY A 194 19.48 -1.48 6.13
CA GLY A 194 19.21 -0.22 6.83
C GLY A 194 18.81 -0.41 8.29
N GLY A 195 17.90 -1.35 8.58
CA GLY A 195 17.62 -1.89 9.91
C GLY A 195 16.80 -1.02 10.87
N HIS A 196 16.55 0.24 10.54
CA HIS A 196 15.98 1.21 11.48
C HIS A 196 14.68 1.87 11.01
N GLY A 197 14.14 1.46 9.86
CA GLY A 197 12.88 1.98 9.31
C GLY A 197 12.96 3.42 8.80
N THR A 198 14.15 3.95 8.53
CA THR A 198 14.37 5.38 8.23
C THR A 198 14.67 5.71 6.77
N THR A 199 15.19 4.77 5.99
CA THR A 199 15.79 5.07 4.68
C THR A 199 15.36 4.05 3.63
N ILE A 200 14.83 4.53 2.50
CA ILE A 200 14.58 3.70 1.32
C ILE A 200 15.85 3.60 0.48
N GLY A 201 16.19 2.39 0.08
CA GLY A 201 17.31 2.11 -0.81
C GLY A 201 17.26 0.70 -1.38
N GLY A 202 18.01 0.49 -2.46
CA GLY A 202 18.23 -0.83 -3.05
C GLY A 202 19.68 -0.99 -3.49
N VAL A 203 20.06 -2.22 -3.77
CA VAL A 203 21.41 -2.53 -4.27
C VAL A 203 21.36 -3.81 -5.10
N ILE A 204 22.10 -3.80 -6.20
CA ILE A 204 22.34 -4.91 -7.10
C ILE A 204 23.77 -5.37 -6.89
N VAL A 205 24.01 -6.66 -6.74
CA VAL A 205 25.34 -7.26 -6.60
C VAL A 205 25.57 -8.22 -7.75
N ASP A 206 26.67 -8.00 -8.46
CA ASP A 206 27.14 -8.85 -9.55
C ASP A 206 28.11 -9.89 -8.98
N SER A 207 27.85 -11.18 -9.25
CA SER A 207 28.77 -12.25 -8.85
C SER A 207 30.04 -12.28 -9.70
N GLY A 208 29.97 -11.78 -10.93
CA GLY A 208 31.01 -11.90 -11.95
C GLY A 208 31.27 -13.34 -12.43
N LYS A 209 30.37 -14.28 -12.12
CA LYS A 209 30.54 -15.71 -12.44
C LYS A 209 29.82 -16.14 -13.72
N PHE A 210 28.80 -15.40 -14.16
CA PHE A 210 28.08 -15.73 -15.40
C PHE A 210 28.90 -15.37 -16.63
N ASP A 211 29.15 -16.35 -17.50
CA ASP A 211 29.92 -16.15 -18.73
C ASP A 211 29.05 -15.54 -19.83
N TRP A 212 29.04 -14.21 -19.89
CA TRP A 212 28.30 -13.46 -20.91
C TRP A 212 28.81 -13.75 -22.33
N GLY A 213 30.09 -14.07 -22.50
CA GLY A 213 30.70 -14.40 -23.78
C GLY A 213 30.17 -15.71 -24.35
N LYS A 214 30.11 -16.77 -23.53
CA LYS A 214 29.51 -18.06 -23.90
C LYS A 214 28.04 -17.93 -24.31
N HIS A 215 27.34 -16.97 -23.74
CA HIS A 215 25.91 -16.73 -23.98
C HIS A 215 25.64 -15.50 -24.87
N ALA A 216 26.62 -15.08 -25.68
CA ALA A 216 26.57 -13.94 -26.59
C ALA A 216 25.28 -13.86 -27.44
N LYS A 217 24.83 -14.98 -28.03
CA LYS A 217 23.60 -15.00 -28.86
C LYS A 217 22.35 -14.61 -28.06
N ARG A 218 22.30 -14.95 -26.76
CA ARG A 218 21.17 -14.62 -25.89
C ARG A 218 21.32 -13.20 -25.33
N PHE A 219 22.55 -12.74 -25.07
CA PHE A 219 22.83 -11.42 -24.50
C PHE A 219 23.75 -10.58 -25.39
N PRO A 220 23.34 -10.27 -26.64
CA PRO A 220 24.19 -9.54 -27.58
C PRO A 220 24.60 -8.17 -27.01
N GLN A 221 23.73 -7.53 -26.22
CA GLN A 221 24.00 -6.25 -25.58
C GLN A 221 25.18 -6.26 -24.57
N MET A 222 25.65 -7.43 -24.15
CA MET A 222 26.83 -7.56 -23.28
C MET A 222 28.14 -7.65 -24.07
N VAL A 223 28.08 -8.08 -25.34
CA VAL A 223 29.26 -8.47 -26.13
C VAL A 223 29.43 -7.68 -27.43
N GLU A 224 28.33 -7.23 -28.04
CA GLU A 224 28.33 -6.46 -29.26
C GLU A 224 28.68 -4.98 -28.99
N PRO A 225 29.15 -4.23 -30.00
CA PRO A 225 29.44 -2.81 -29.87
C PRO A 225 28.23 -2.00 -29.38
N SER A 226 28.36 -1.29 -28.25
CA SER A 226 27.32 -0.42 -27.71
C SER A 226 27.26 0.92 -28.46
N GLU A 227 26.09 1.24 -29.01
CA GLU A 227 25.83 2.53 -29.65
C GLU A 227 25.97 3.70 -28.67
N GLY A 228 25.47 3.52 -27.44
CA GLY A 228 25.52 4.53 -26.37
C GLY A 228 26.93 4.82 -25.82
N TYR A 229 27.91 4.01 -26.21
CA TYR A 229 29.33 4.13 -25.84
C TYR A 229 30.27 3.99 -27.04
N HIS A 230 29.88 4.50 -28.21
CA HIS A 230 30.74 4.65 -29.39
C HIS A 230 31.41 3.35 -29.87
N GLY A 231 30.67 2.24 -29.82
CA GLY A 231 31.13 0.93 -30.26
C GLY A 231 31.93 0.15 -29.21
N LEU A 232 31.94 0.60 -27.95
CA LEU A 232 32.54 -0.14 -26.84
C LEU A 232 31.89 -1.52 -26.69
N LYS A 233 32.70 -2.57 -26.60
CA LYS A 233 32.25 -3.92 -26.29
C LYS A 233 32.44 -4.20 -24.80
N PHE A 234 31.35 -4.26 -24.05
CA PHE A 234 31.41 -4.33 -22.59
C PHE A 234 32.16 -5.56 -22.07
N TRP A 235 31.79 -6.77 -22.52
CA TRP A 235 32.42 -8.01 -22.08
C TRP A 235 33.92 -8.07 -22.38
N GLU A 236 34.32 -7.65 -23.59
CA GLU A 236 35.73 -7.59 -23.99
C GLU A 236 36.53 -6.62 -23.12
N THR A 237 35.92 -5.50 -22.72
CA THR A 237 36.60 -4.44 -21.97
C THR A 237 36.66 -4.72 -20.47
N PHE A 238 35.55 -5.17 -19.88
CA PHE A 238 35.37 -5.23 -18.42
C PHE A 238 35.36 -6.65 -17.86
N GLY A 239 35.23 -7.68 -18.70
CA GLY A 239 35.21 -9.07 -18.26
C GLY A 239 34.19 -9.30 -17.14
N PRO A 240 34.57 -9.93 -16.01
CA PRO A 240 33.64 -10.32 -14.95
C PRO A 240 32.71 -9.24 -14.40
N ILE A 241 33.10 -7.95 -14.40
CA ILE A 241 32.25 -6.87 -13.84
C ILE A 241 31.30 -6.24 -14.87
N THR A 242 31.20 -6.82 -16.07
CA THR A 242 30.46 -6.28 -17.21
C THR A 242 29.00 -5.94 -16.88
N PHE A 243 28.31 -6.80 -16.15
CA PHE A 243 26.90 -6.58 -15.84
C PHE A 243 26.73 -5.36 -14.92
N ALA A 244 27.50 -5.27 -13.82
CA ALA A 244 27.49 -4.11 -12.94
C ALA A 244 27.84 -2.80 -13.68
N ILE A 245 28.84 -2.80 -14.56
CA ILE A 245 29.21 -1.62 -15.34
C ILE A 245 28.05 -1.21 -16.24
N ARG A 246 27.47 -2.14 -17.01
CA ARG A 246 26.38 -1.82 -17.92
C ARG A 246 25.14 -1.31 -17.19
N VAL A 247 24.78 -1.91 -16.06
CA VAL A 247 23.72 -1.39 -15.18
C VAL A 247 24.01 0.05 -14.76
N ARG A 248 25.24 0.37 -14.36
CA ARG A 248 25.62 1.73 -13.93
C ARG A 248 25.57 2.74 -15.06
N VAL A 249 26.15 2.40 -16.21
CA VAL A 249 26.45 3.37 -17.26
C VAL A 249 25.35 3.48 -18.32
N GLU A 250 24.46 2.51 -18.44
CA GLU A 250 23.27 2.60 -19.28
C GLU A 250 22.01 2.80 -18.41
N LEU A 251 21.68 1.85 -17.53
CA LEU A 251 20.38 1.85 -16.84
C LEU A 251 20.30 2.95 -15.78
N LEU A 252 21.22 2.98 -14.82
CA LEU A 252 21.24 3.99 -13.76
C LEU A 252 21.45 5.39 -14.33
N ARG A 253 22.31 5.52 -15.35
CA ARG A 253 22.49 6.77 -16.08
C ARG A 253 21.16 7.25 -16.66
N ASP A 254 20.50 6.45 -17.49
CA ASP A 254 19.42 6.96 -18.32
C ASP A 254 18.06 6.96 -17.59
N LEU A 255 17.83 6.03 -16.67
CA LEU A 255 16.65 6.01 -15.81
C LEU A 255 16.77 7.00 -14.63
N GLY A 256 17.97 7.22 -14.11
CA GLY A 256 18.23 8.17 -13.03
C GLY A 256 17.80 7.71 -11.63
N ALA A 257 17.52 6.42 -11.43
CA ALA A 257 17.08 5.86 -10.14
C ALA A 257 18.22 5.71 -9.10
N CYS A 258 18.98 6.78 -8.90
CA CYS A 258 20.17 6.82 -8.06
C CYS A 258 19.87 6.91 -6.55
N LEU A 259 20.72 6.26 -5.76
CA LEU A 259 20.71 6.40 -4.31
C LEU A 259 21.35 7.74 -3.92
N ASN A 260 20.68 8.51 -3.07
CA ASN A 260 21.26 9.77 -2.60
C ASN A 260 22.36 9.52 -1.53
N PRO A 261 23.40 10.37 -1.43
CA PRO A 261 24.54 10.11 -0.54
C PRO A 261 24.17 10.09 0.96
N PHE A 262 23.14 10.86 1.37
CA PHE A 262 22.67 10.85 2.76
C PHE A 262 22.01 9.50 3.09
N ALA A 263 21.19 8.96 2.20
CA ALA A 263 20.64 7.62 2.33
C ALA A 263 21.75 6.56 2.36
N ALA A 264 22.77 6.66 1.52
CA ALA A 264 23.91 5.76 1.57
C ALA A 264 24.62 5.79 2.92
N GLN A 265 24.84 6.97 3.50
CA GLN A 265 25.38 7.10 4.86
C GLN A 265 24.50 6.43 5.92
N GLN A 266 23.17 6.62 5.88
CA GLN A 266 22.26 5.96 6.81
C GLN A 266 22.29 4.43 6.67
N LEU A 267 22.37 3.92 5.43
CA LEU A 267 22.50 2.49 5.18
C LEU A 267 23.86 1.94 5.65
N LEU A 268 24.95 2.72 5.53
CA LEU A 268 26.27 2.36 6.07
C LEU A 268 26.23 2.19 7.59
N LEU A 269 25.56 3.11 8.31
CA LEU A 269 25.34 2.97 9.76
C LEU A 269 24.52 1.72 10.09
N GLY A 270 23.53 1.39 9.26
CA GLY A 270 22.81 0.12 9.34
C GLY A 270 23.76 -1.07 9.24
N ILE A 271 24.59 -1.12 8.20
CA ILE A 271 25.51 -2.24 7.94
C ILE A 271 26.43 -2.53 9.12
N GLU A 272 26.92 -1.52 9.83
CA GLU A 272 27.84 -1.68 10.98
C GLU A 272 27.27 -2.57 12.10
N THR A 273 25.94 -2.60 12.24
CA THR A 273 25.25 -3.40 13.26
C THR A 273 24.42 -4.55 12.68
N LEU A 274 24.53 -4.80 11.36
CA LEU A 274 23.70 -5.77 10.64
C LEU A 274 23.76 -7.17 11.24
N SER A 275 24.95 -7.69 11.52
CA SER A 275 25.12 -9.04 12.07
C SER A 275 24.49 -9.18 13.46
N LEU A 276 24.72 -8.21 14.35
CA LEU A 276 24.18 -8.21 15.72
C LEU A 276 22.65 -8.16 15.71
N ARG A 277 22.08 -7.29 14.86
CA ARG A 277 20.62 -7.20 14.70
C ARG A 277 20.05 -8.47 14.09
N ALA A 278 20.64 -8.99 13.02
CA ALA A 278 20.16 -10.19 12.34
C ALA A 278 20.20 -11.43 13.25
N GLU A 279 21.25 -11.59 14.06
CA GLU A 279 21.31 -12.62 15.09
C GLU A 279 20.15 -12.51 16.09
N ARG A 280 19.93 -11.31 16.64
CA ARG A 280 18.82 -11.06 17.59
C ARG A 280 17.45 -11.30 16.95
N HIS A 281 17.24 -10.84 15.71
CA HIS A 281 16.01 -11.09 14.96
C HIS A 281 15.72 -12.59 14.85
N ALA A 282 16.72 -13.40 14.48
CA ALA A 282 16.53 -14.84 14.32
C ALA A 282 16.30 -15.55 15.66
N GLN A 283 17.02 -15.16 16.72
CA GLN A 283 16.80 -15.69 18.08
C GLN A 283 15.38 -15.40 18.56
N ASN A 284 14.95 -14.14 18.47
CA ASN A 284 13.60 -13.73 18.88
C ASN A 284 12.53 -14.42 18.02
N ALA A 285 12.71 -14.52 16.71
CA ALA A 285 11.74 -15.14 15.81
C ALA A 285 11.55 -16.64 16.12
N LEU A 286 12.64 -17.39 16.34
CA LEU A 286 12.53 -18.79 16.72
C LEU A 286 11.88 -18.98 18.09
N ALA A 287 12.22 -18.14 19.08
CA ALA A 287 11.61 -18.19 20.40
C ALA A 287 10.10 -17.88 20.35
N LEU A 288 9.72 -16.84 19.61
CA LEU A 288 8.32 -16.46 19.41
C LEU A 288 7.55 -17.55 18.66
N ALA A 289 8.12 -18.13 17.59
CA ALA A 289 7.50 -19.22 16.85
C ALA A 289 7.16 -20.42 17.75
N ARG A 290 8.10 -20.84 18.61
CA ARG A 290 7.91 -21.95 19.57
C ARG A 290 6.91 -21.61 20.68
N TYR A 291 6.83 -20.35 21.08
CA TYR A 291 5.80 -19.88 22.01
C TYR A 291 4.42 -19.96 21.36
N LEU A 292 4.27 -19.46 20.13
CA LEU A 292 3.02 -19.45 19.39
C LEU A 292 2.52 -20.87 19.07
N GLU A 293 3.39 -21.84 18.78
CA GLU A 293 2.99 -23.24 18.58
C GLU A 293 2.27 -23.86 19.79
N LYS A 294 2.57 -23.36 20.99
CA LYS A 294 1.96 -23.84 22.25
C LYS A 294 0.78 -22.98 22.70
N ASN A 295 0.54 -21.85 22.03
CA ASN A 295 -0.46 -20.89 22.46
C ASN A 295 -1.88 -21.38 22.11
N PRO A 296 -2.81 -21.45 23.08
CA PRO A 296 -4.15 -21.99 22.85
C PRO A 296 -5.01 -21.15 21.89
N HIS A 297 -4.65 -19.90 21.61
CA HIS A 297 -5.35 -18.99 20.69
C HIS A 297 -4.80 -19.05 19.26
N VAL A 298 -3.76 -19.83 19.01
CA VAL A 298 -3.12 -20.00 17.69
C VAL A 298 -3.52 -21.34 17.08
N SER A 299 -3.81 -21.35 15.79
CA SER A 299 -4.22 -22.54 15.03
C SER A 299 -3.03 -23.22 14.35
N TRP A 300 -2.09 -22.43 13.84
CA TRP A 300 -0.90 -22.91 13.12
C TRP A 300 0.19 -21.83 13.14
N VAL A 301 1.44 -22.23 12.97
CA VAL A 301 2.60 -21.32 12.85
C VAL A 301 3.42 -21.72 11.63
N SER A 302 3.85 -20.73 10.85
CA SER A 302 4.73 -20.91 9.69
C SER A 302 6.02 -20.12 9.91
N TYR A 303 7.11 -20.84 10.17
CA TYR A 303 8.46 -20.31 10.30
C TYR A 303 9.49 -21.37 9.86
N PRO A 304 10.47 -21.05 8.99
CA PRO A 304 11.42 -22.05 8.47
C PRO A 304 12.28 -22.73 9.53
N GLY A 305 12.41 -22.13 10.72
CA GLY A 305 13.15 -22.71 11.84
C GLY A 305 12.39 -23.78 12.64
N LEU A 306 11.11 -24.02 12.36
CA LEU A 306 10.33 -25.08 12.98
C LEU A 306 10.48 -26.39 12.20
N GLU A 307 10.60 -27.51 12.91
CA GLU A 307 10.86 -28.84 12.32
C GLU A 307 9.71 -29.33 11.41
N ASN A 308 8.48 -28.88 11.67
CA ASN A 308 7.28 -29.20 10.90
C ASN A 308 7.12 -28.31 9.64
N HIS A 309 7.96 -27.29 9.45
CA HIS A 309 7.86 -26.40 8.30
C HIS A 309 8.33 -27.12 7.03
N GLN A 310 7.58 -27.01 5.93
CA GLN A 310 7.86 -27.72 4.68
C GLN A 310 9.28 -27.47 4.14
N SER A 311 9.79 -26.25 4.30
CA SER A 311 11.14 -25.88 3.88
C SER A 311 12.20 -26.02 4.98
N HIS A 312 11.94 -26.70 6.10
CA HIS A 312 12.91 -26.77 7.21
C HIS A 312 14.26 -27.37 6.78
N GLU A 313 14.25 -28.45 6.01
CA GLU A 313 15.48 -29.10 5.56
C GLU A 313 16.27 -28.27 4.53
N THR A 314 15.59 -27.62 3.57
CA THR A 314 16.26 -26.70 2.65
C THR A 314 16.76 -25.45 3.39
N ALA A 315 15.99 -24.94 4.36
CA ALA A 315 16.41 -23.84 5.21
C ALA A 315 17.65 -24.20 6.04
N LYS A 316 17.75 -25.39 6.63
CA LYS A 316 18.99 -25.87 7.28
C LYS A 316 20.17 -25.99 6.31
N LYS A 317 19.91 -26.39 5.07
CA LYS A 317 20.94 -26.47 4.02
C LYS A 317 21.51 -25.09 3.70
N TYR A 318 20.70 -24.04 3.63
CA TYR A 318 21.15 -22.73 3.10
C TYR A 318 21.26 -21.60 4.13
N LEU A 319 20.36 -21.54 5.12
CA LEU A 319 20.31 -20.49 6.13
C LEU A 319 21.22 -20.84 7.33
N LYS A 320 22.52 -20.54 7.22
CA LYS A 320 23.53 -21.03 8.19
C LYS A 320 23.59 -20.28 9.51
N ARG A 321 22.99 -19.10 9.61
CA ARG A 321 23.10 -18.20 10.78
C ARG A 321 21.75 -17.80 11.36
N GLY A 322 20.77 -18.70 11.29
CA GLY A 322 19.39 -18.47 11.73
C GLY A 322 18.41 -18.49 10.55
N PHE A 323 17.12 -18.57 10.85
CA PHE A 323 16.06 -18.86 9.88
C PHE A 323 15.26 -17.61 9.45
N GLY A 324 15.92 -16.44 9.47
CA GLY A 324 15.28 -15.15 9.20
C GLY A 324 14.49 -14.59 10.39
N GLY A 325 13.96 -13.38 10.22
CA GLY A 325 13.28 -12.61 11.27
C GLY A 325 11.77 -12.41 11.07
N VAL A 326 11.14 -13.19 10.18
CA VAL A 326 9.71 -13.04 9.86
C VAL A 326 9.03 -14.41 10.01
N LEU A 327 7.83 -14.40 10.59
CA LEU A 327 6.96 -15.56 10.69
C LEU A 327 5.51 -15.15 10.41
N SER A 328 4.66 -16.12 10.11
CA SER A 328 3.21 -15.96 10.10
C SER A 328 2.56 -17.00 10.98
N PHE A 329 1.38 -16.70 11.51
CA PHE A 329 0.59 -17.64 12.26
C PHE A 329 -0.90 -17.38 12.03
N GLY A 330 -1.71 -18.42 12.20
CA GLY A 330 -3.16 -18.33 12.15
C GLY A 330 -3.76 -18.17 13.53
N VAL A 331 -4.66 -17.21 13.72
CA VAL A 331 -5.39 -17.02 14.98
C VAL A 331 -6.73 -17.76 14.98
N LYS A 332 -7.10 -18.36 16.11
CA LYS A 332 -8.47 -18.83 16.34
C LYS A 332 -9.43 -17.63 16.39
N GLY A 333 -10.63 -17.78 15.84
CA GLY A 333 -11.60 -16.67 15.74
C GLY A 333 -11.52 -15.85 14.45
N GLY A 334 -10.74 -16.30 13.46
CA GLY A 334 -10.74 -15.78 12.08
C GLY A 334 -10.24 -14.34 11.97
N GLY A 335 -10.62 -13.66 10.88
CA GLY A 335 -10.11 -12.32 10.58
C GLY A 335 -10.49 -11.26 11.61
N ALA A 336 -11.65 -11.43 12.27
CA ALA A 336 -12.07 -10.53 13.35
C ALA A 336 -11.10 -10.58 14.55
N ALA A 337 -10.71 -11.78 14.98
CA ALA A 337 -9.68 -11.94 16.01
C ALA A 337 -8.32 -11.44 15.51
N GLY A 338 -8.01 -11.68 14.23
CA GLY A 338 -6.80 -11.21 13.56
C GLY A 338 -6.60 -9.71 13.70
N SER A 339 -7.57 -8.92 13.25
CA SER A 339 -7.54 -7.45 13.35
C SER A 339 -7.53 -6.97 14.80
N GLN A 340 -8.36 -7.56 15.67
CA GLN A 340 -8.42 -7.16 17.09
C GLN A 340 -7.09 -7.34 17.82
N ILE A 341 -6.37 -8.43 17.54
CA ILE A 341 -5.04 -8.67 18.13
C ILE A 341 -4.03 -7.67 17.60
N VAL A 342 -4.03 -7.41 16.29
CA VAL A 342 -3.08 -6.47 15.68
C VAL A 342 -3.31 -5.04 16.19
N ASP A 343 -4.56 -4.62 16.34
CA ASP A 343 -4.93 -3.30 16.87
C ASP A 343 -4.75 -3.21 18.40
N GLY A 344 -4.75 -4.35 19.08
CA GLY A 344 -4.59 -4.45 20.53
C GLY A 344 -3.16 -4.29 21.03
N PHE A 345 -2.15 -4.54 20.17
CA PHE A 345 -0.74 -4.40 20.53
C PHE A 345 -0.39 -3.00 21.06
N LYS A 346 0.51 -2.94 22.04
CA LYS A 346 0.98 -1.68 22.66
C LYS A 346 2.45 -1.41 22.38
N LEU A 347 3.24 -2.45 22.21
CA LEU A 347 4.65 -2.40 21.83
C LEU A 347 4.80 -2.64 20.33
N ILE A 348 4.15 -3.69 19.82
CA ILE A 348 4.25 -4.10 18.42
C ILE A 348 3.48 -3.12 17.54
N SER A 349 4.14 -2.62 16.49
CA SER A 349 3.54 -1.62 15.59
C SER A 349 2.76 -2.26 14.44
N ASN A 350 1.52 -1.85 14.23
CA ASN A 350 0.74 -2.20 13.04
C ASN A 350 1.26 -1.44 11.82
N LEU A 351 2.09 -2.09 10.98
CA LEU A 351 2.78 -1.44 9.86
C LEU A 351 3.14 -2.42 8.73
N ALA A 352 2.95 -1.98 7.49
CA ALA A 352 3.35 -2.70 6.29
C ALA A 352 4.86 -2.58 5.98
N ASN A 353 5.73 -2.98 6.91
CA ASN A 353 7.19 -3.05 6.73
C ASN A 353 7.76 -4.36 7.32
N VAL A 354 9.03 -4.69 7.03
CA VAL A 354 9.77 -5.80 7.63
C VAL A 354 11.24 -5.43 7.84
N GLY A 355 11.93 -6.10 8.77
CA GLY A 355 13.36 -5.93 9.02
C GLY A 355 13.76 -4.61 9.71
N ASP A 356 12.81 -3.95 10.38
CA ASP A 356 13.09 -2.86 11.33
C ASP A 356 13.52 -3.46 12.68
N SER A 357 14.27 -2.70 13.47
CA SER A 357 14.66 -3.02 14.84
C SER A 357 13.44 -3.16 15.77
N LYS A 358 12.29 -2.55 15.42
CA LYS A 358 11.02 -2.70 16.15
C LYS A 358 10.23 -3.88 15.60
N THR A 359 9.53 -4.58 16.47
CA THR A 359 8.61 -5.65 16.09
C THR A 359 7.39 -5.04 15.39
N LEU A 360 7.07 -5.57 14.20
CA LEU A 360 5.98 -5.10 13.37
C LEU A 360 4.98 -6.24 13.14
N ALA A 361 3.69 -5.91 13.24
CA ALA A 361 2.61 -6.82 12.91
C ALA A 361 1.78 -6.26 11.76
N ILE A 362 1.16 -7.15 10.99
CA ILE A 362 0.10 -6.79 10.07
C ILE A 362 -0.84 -7.97 9.87
N HIS A 363 -2.12 -7.69 9.67
CA HIS A 363 -3.13 -8.67 9.30
C HIS A 363 -3.38 -8.56 7.78
N PRO A 364 -2.74 -9.38 6.92
CA PRO A 364 -2.70 -9.12 5.49
C PRO A 364 -4.07 -9.19 4.81
N TRP A 365 -4.96 -10.06 5.30
CA TRP A 365 -6.30 -10.27 4.75
C TRP A 365 -7.12 -8.98 4.68
N SER A 366 -7.09 -8.17 5.75
CA SER A 366 -7.86 -6.92 5.86
C SER A 366 -7.06 -5.66 5.53
N THR A 367 -5.83 -5.79 5.04
CA THR A 367 -4.95 -4.63 4.79
C THR A 367 -4.23 -4.77 3.45
N THR A 368 -3.00 -5.29 3.44
CA THR A 368 -2.11 -5.33 2.27
C THR A 368 -2.68 -6.09 1.07
N HIS A 369 -3.61 -7.01 1.28
CA HIS A 369 -4.23 -7.81 0.22
C HIS A 369 -5.72 -7.49 0.06
N GLU A 370 -6.23 -6.40 0.64
CA GLU A 370 -7.64 -5.98 0.54
C GLU A 370 -8.10 -5.81 -0.92
N GLN A 371 -7.20 -5.38 -1.80
CA GLN A 371 -7.48 -5.14 -3.23
C GLN A 371 -7.66 -6.42 -4.06
N LEU A 372 -7.33 -7.59 -3.50
CA LEU A 372 -7.45 -8.89 -4.18
C LEU A 372 -8.82 -9.52 -3.89
N SER A 373 -9.30 -10.37 -4.81
CA SER A 373 -10.43 -11.25 -4.50
C SER A 373 -10.06 -12.24 -3.39
N ASP A 374 -11.03 -12.82 -2.70
CA ASP A 374 -10.75 -13.79 -1.63
C ASP A 374 -10.05 -15.05 -2.18
N GLU A 375 -10.37 -15.48 -3.41
CA GLU A 375 -9.67 -16.57 -4.10
C GLU A 375 -8.22 -16.19 -4.42
N GLU A 376 -7.96 -14.95 -4.82
CA GLU A 376 -6.62 -14.42 -5.08
C GLU A 376 -5.79 -14.33 -3.78
N LYS A 377 -6.41 -13.89 -2.66
CA LYS A 377 -5.77 -13.90 -1.34
C LYS A 377 -5.34 -15.32 -0.94
N ILE A 378 -6.27 -16.28 -1.01
CA ILE A 378 -6.01 -17.67 -0.62
C ILE A 378 -4.93 -18.29 -1.50
N SER A 379 -5.01 -18.11 -2.82
CA SER A 379 -4.00 -18.65 -3.75
C SER A 379 -2.60 -18.07 -3.51
N SER A 380 -2.51 -16.80 -3.11
CA SER A 380 -1.25 -16.15 -2.70
C SER A 380 -0.71 -16.63 -1.34
N GLY A 381 -1.46 -17.48 -0.62
CA GLY A 381 -1.09 -17.99 0.71
C GLY A 381 -1.54 -17.09 1.87
N VAL A 382 -2.43 -16.13 1.62
CA VAL A 382 -3.02 -15.27 2.66
C VAL A 382 -4.38 -15.84 3.06
N THR A 383 -4.45 -16.40 4.26
CA THR A 383 -5.71 -16.87 4.87
C THR A 383 -6.33 -15.79 5.75
N GLU A 384 -7.63 -15.90 6.00
CA GLU A 384 -8.39 -14.92 6.79
C GLU A 384 -7.86 -14.78 8.23
N ASP A 385 -7.28 -15.83 8.79
CA ASP A 385 -6.74 -15.88 10.15
C ASP A 385 -5.26 -15.46 10.25
N LEU A 386 -4.61 -15.17 9.12
CA LEU A 386 -3.16 -14.97 9.06
C LEU A 386 -2.75 -13.62 9.64
N ILE A 387 -1.86 -13.64 10.64
CA ILE A 387 -1.08 -12.49 11.08
C ILE A 387 0.38 -12.70 10.69
N ARG A 388 0.98 -11.69 10.07
CA ARG A 388 2.42 -11.65 9.76
C ARG A 388 3.14 -10.81 10.80
N ILE A 389 4.25 -11.36 11.33
CA ILE A 389 5.12 -10.67 12.28
C ILE A 389 6.53 -10.55 11.70
N SER A 390 7.03 -9.33 11.59
CA SER A 390 8.46 -9.05 11.46
C SER A 390 9.00 -8.82 12.85
N VAL A 391 9.71 -9.81 13.39
CA VAL A 391 10.17 -9.81 14.77
C VAL A 391 11.35 -8.86 14.90
N GLY A 392 11.30 -7.95 15.87
CA GLY A 392 12.31 -6.93 16.13
C GLY A 392 13.44 -7.40 17.04
N THR A 393 14.07 -6.42 17.69
CA THR A 393 15.25 -6.59 18.56
C THR A 393 14.97 -6.34 20.04
N GLU A 394 13.71 -6.09 20.40
CA GLU A 394 13.26 -5.97 21.78
C GLU A 394 13.56 -7.25 22.58
N HIS A 395 13.42 -7.18 23.91
CA HIS A 395 13.50 -8.37 24.73
C HIS A 395 12.33 -9.31 24.40
N ILE A 396 12.61 -10.60 24.25
CA ILE A 396 11.60 -11.58 23.82
C ILE A 396 10.41 -11.65 24.79
N ASP A 397 10.67 -11.52 26.09
CA ASP A 397 9.61 -11.54 27.10
C ASP A 397 8.64 -10.35 26.96
N ASP A 398 9.12 -9.18 26.55
CA ASP A 398 8.27 -8.01 26.32
C ASP A 398 7.40 -8.17 25.07
N ILE A 399 7.96 -8.79 24.01
CA ILE A 399 7.21 -9.17 22.82
C ILE A 399 6.10 -10.14 23.20
N ILE A 400 6.43 -11.22 23.92
CA ILE A 400 5.46 -12.24 24.37
C ILE A 400 4.39 -11.62 25.27
N ALA A 401 4.77 -10.75 26.22
CA ALA A 401 3.82 -10.07 27.09
C ALA A 401 2.84 -9.19 26.30
N ASP A 402 3.28 -8.56 25.21
CA ASP A 402 2.39 -7.78 24.34
C ASP A 402 1.42 -8.66 23.54
N PHE A 403 1.83 -9.89 23.15
CA PHE A 403 0.91 -10.90 22.62
C PHE A 403 -0.13 -11.32 23.65
N GLU A 404 0.28 -11.63 24.88
CA GLU A 404 -0.62 -12.08 25.94
C GLU A 404 -1.63 -11.03 26.36
N GLN A 405 -1.22 -9.76 26.43
CA GLN A 405 -2.17 -8.68 26.75
C GLN A 405 -3.16 -8.47 25.60
N SER A 406 -2.69 -8.48 24.35
CA SER A 406 -3.54 -8.23 23.18
C SER A 406 -4.56 -9.36 22.99
N GLN A 407 -4.12 -10.62 23.10
CA GLN A 407 -4.99 -11.79 23.00
C GLN A 407 -6.04 -11.85 24.11
N ARG A 408 -5.69 -11.49 25.35
CA ARG A 408 -6.67 -11.42 26.46
C ARG A 408 -7.71 -10.33 26.26
N ALA A 409 -7.33 -9.22 25.62
CA ALA A 409 -8.23 -8.10 25.37
C ALA A 409 -9.15 -8.34 24.16
N ALA A 410 -8.84 -9.30 23.27
CA ALA A 410 -9.58 -9.56 22.04
C ALA A 410 -10.95 -10.24 22.29
N PRO A 411 -12.09 -9.54 22.06
CA PRO A 411 -13.40 -10.10 22.36
C PRO A 411 -13.77 -11.34 21.52
N ALA A 412 -13.28 -11.44 20.28
CA ALA A 412 -13.56 -12.58 19.40
C ALA A 412 -12.95 -13.89 19.92
N LEU A 413 -11.81 -13.83 20.62
CA LEU A 413 -11.20 -14.98 21.29
C LEU A 413 -11.97 -15.39 22.54
N LEU A 414 -12.44 -14.41 23.32
CA LEU A 414 -13.26 -14.64 24.52
C LEU A 414 -14.58 -15.35 24.17
N LEU A 415 -15.28 -14.88 23.14
CA LEU A 415 -16.55 -15.49 22.71
C LEU A 415 -16.38 -16.95 22.28
N THR A 416 -15.30 -17.23 21.54
CA THR A 416 -14.96 -18.58 21.09
C THR A 416 -14.68 -19.50 22.27
N SER A 417 -13.90 -19.04 23.25
CA SER A 417 -13.60 -19.80 24.46
C SER A 417 -14.86 -20.13 25.29
N LEU A 418 -15.78 -19.16 25.39
CA LEU A 418 -17.05 -19.33 26.10
C LEU A 418 -17.93 -20.39 25.42
N LEU A 419 -18.05 -20.33 24.09
CA LEU A 419 -18.83 -21.29 23.30
C LEU A 419 -18.26 -22.72 23.38
N THR A 420 -16.93 -22.88 23.42
CA THR A 420 -16.28 -24.19 23.58
C THR A 420 -16.38 -24.79 24.98
N SER A 421 -16.71 -23.98 26.00
CA SER A 421 -16.83 -24.43 27.39
C SER A 421 -18.23 -24.91 27.80
N LEU A 422 -19.22 -24.76 26.89
CA LEU A 422 -20.58 -25.24 27.11
C LEU A 422 -20.67 -26.76 26.83
N PRO A 423 -21.28 -27.58 27.71
CA PRO A 423 -21.42 -29.01 27.48
C PRO A 423 -22.28 -29.29 26.25
N SER A 424 -21.77 -30.18 25.38
CA SER A 424 -22.40 -30.60 24.12
C SER A 424 -23.70 -31.37 24.31
N THR A 425 -24.79 -30.68 24.64
CA THR A 425 -26.16 -31.18 24.46
C THR A 425 -27.04 -30.02 24.05
N THR A 426 -27.17 -29.79 22.74
CA THR A 426 -28.44 -29.69 22.00
C THR A 426 -28.08 -29.38 20.54
N VAL A 427 -27.95 -30.42 19.72
CA VAL A 427 -27.98 -30.25 18.26
C VAL A 427 -29.44 -29.99 17.87
N LEU A 428 -29.80 -28.72 17.72
CA LEU A 428 -31.00 -28.36 16.97
C LEU A 428 -30.61 -28.21 15.51
N ALA A 429 -30.97 -29.21 14.72
CA ALA A 429 -30.88 -29.16 13.26
C ALA A 429 -31.77 -28.02 12.73
N ALA A 430 -31.17 -26.86 12.45
CA ALA A 430 -31.82 -25.81 11.71
C ALA A 430 -31.59 -26.04 10.21
N LYS A 431 -32.67 -26.42 9.50
CA LYS A 431 -32.73 -26.29 8.04
C LYS A 431 -32.54 -24.81 7.66
N PRO A 432 -31.87 -24.49 6.55
CA PRO A 432 -31.70 -23.10 6.13
C PRO A 432 -33.05 -22.57 5.63
N THR A 433 -33.72 -21.78 6.45
CA THR A 433 -34.80 -20.90 6.00
C THR A 433 -34.26 -19.49 5.95
N ASN A 434 -34.28 -18.88 4.77
CA ASN A 434 -33.92 -17.47 4.55
C ASN A 434 -34.75 -16.57 5.49
N PRO A 435 -34.12 -15.77 6.38
CA PRO A 435 -34.87 -14.81 7.18
C PRO A 435 -35.14 -13.55 6.36
N GLU A 436 -36.40 -13.24 6.09
CA GLU A 436 -36.85 -11.89 5.72
C GLU A 436 -37.10 -11.08 7.00
N THR A 437 -36.58 -9.85 7.09
CA THR A 437 -36.78 -8.94 8.23
C THR A 437 -37.64 -7.74 7.78
N THR A 438 -38.68 -7.37 8.55
CA THR A 438 -39.64 -6.30 8.21
C THR A 438 -39.67 -5.23 9.31
N VAL A 439 -39.71 -3.94 8.96
CA VAL A 439 -39.68 -2.81 9.91
C VAL A 439 -41.06 -2.16 10.03
N THR A 440 -41.62 -2.00 11.24
CA THR A 440 -43.01 -1.49 11.44
C THR A 440 -43.16 -0.30 12.40
N LEU A 441 -43.62 0.86 11.92
CA LEU A 441 -43.80 2.11 12.70
C LEU A 441 -45.24 2.27 13.27
N ARG A 442 -45.42 2.65 14.55
CA ARG A 442 -46.74 3.03 15.14
C ARG A 442 -46.70 4.32 15.98
N ILE A 443 -47.66 5.21 15.78
CA ILE A 443 -47.82 6.47 16.54
C ILE A 443 -49.02 6.37 17.51
N PRO A 444 -48.87 6.55 18.84
CA PRO A 444 -49.99 6.51 19.79
C PRO A 444 -50.54 7.92 20.15
N PRO A 445 -51.81 8.03 20.60
CA PRO A 445 -52.38 9.25 21.17
C PRO A 445 -51.96 9.42 22.65
N SER A 446 -51.57 10.64 23.06
CA SER A 446 -51.05 11.03 24.40
C SER A 446 -51.90 10.65 25.64
N PRO A 447 -51.42 10.83 26.90
CA PRO A 447 -50.21 10.28 27.56
C PRO A 447 -50.57 9.50 28.89
N PRO A 448 -49.60 8.85 29.60
CA PRO A 448 -48.71 9.57 30.51
C PRO A 448 -47.21 9.28 30.30
N VAL A 449 -46.39 10.16 30.87
CA VAL A 449 -44.94 10.26 30.82
C VAL A 449 -44.25 9.06 31.49
N LEU A 450 -43.23 8.49 30.84
CA LEU A 450 -42.24 7.61 31.47
C LEU A 450 -40.81 7.98 31.01
N ALA A 451 -39.85 7.73 31.91
CA ALA A 451 -38.49 8.24 31.87
C ALA A 451 -37.71 7.86 30.60
N ASN A 452 -36.96 8.85 30.10
CA ASN A 452 -36.00 8.75 29.00
C ASN A 452 -34.85 7.79 29.36
N PRO A 453 -34.68 6.63 28.68
CA PRO A 453 -33.58 5.72 28.96
C PRO A 453 -32.44 5.96 27.96
N HIS A 454 -31.55 6.91 28.28
CA HIS A 454 -30.15 6.73 27.90
C HIS A 454 -29.63 5.55 28.73
N LEU A 455 -29.07 4.54 28.05
CA LEU A 455 -28.59 3.23 28.55
C LEU A 455 -29.63 2.11 28.51
N LEU A 456 -29.57 1.26 27.47
CA LEU A 456 -30.01 -0.14 27.52
C LEU A 456 -29.00 -1.05 26.79
N PRO A 457 -28.84 -2.32 27.22
CA PRO A 457 -27.73 -3.24 26.91
C PRO A 457 -27.87 -3.88 25.49
N PRO A 458 -27.08 -4.91 25.05
CA PRO A 458 -26.81 -5.24 23.64
C PRO A 458 -27.96 -5.98 22.91
N SER A 459 -29.16 -5.44 22.95
CA SER A 459 -30.30 -5.84 22.12
C SER A 459 -30.42 -4.95 20.89
N THR A 460 -30.78 -5.53 19.74
CA THR A 460 -31.03 -4.82 18.48
C THR A 460 -32.07 -3.70 18.67
N HIS A 461 -31.76 -2.48 18.24
CA HIS A 461 -32.64 -1.31 18.31
C HIS A 461 -32.47 -0.46 17.05
N ALA A 462 -33.38 0.47 16.79
CA ALA A 462 -33.29 1.41 15.67
C ALA A 462 -33.49 2.85 16.15
N THR A 463 -32.90 3.81 15.44
CA THR A 463 -32.95 5.24 15.70
C THR A 463 -33.51 5.98 14.49
N LEU A 464 -34.41 6.93 14.73
CA LEU A 464 -35.03 7.80 13.75
C LEU A 464 -34.56 9.24 14.01
N THR A 465 -33.85 9.85 13.08
CA THR A 465 -33.14 11.12 13.28
C THR A 465 -33.62 12.20 12.31
N THR A 466 -33.87 13.40 12.84
CA THR A 466 -34.04 14.65 12.05
C THR A 466 -33.02 15.70 12.47
N LEU A 467 -33.04 16.86 11.81
CA LEU A 467 -32.38 18.08 12.31
C LEU A 467 -33.01 18.48 13.67
N GLY A 468 -32.43 17.99 14.76
CA GLY A 468 -32.74 18.41 16.12
C GLY A 468 -33.60 17.45 16.96
N LYS A 469 -34.02 16.28 16.45
CA LYS A 469 -34.77 15.28 17.23
C LYS A 469 -34.35 13.85 16.87
N ALA A 470 -34.08 13.03 17.87
CA ALA A 470 -33.79 11.61 17.74
C ALA A 470 -34.77 10.77 18.57
N LEU A 471 -35.28 9.70 17.99
CA LEU A 471 -36.17 8.72 18.65
C LEU A 471 -35.58 7.33 18.49
N SER A 472 -35.63 6.48 19.51
CA SER A 472 -35.12 5.10 19.42
C SER A 472 -36.18 4.07 19.82
N ALA A 473 -36.14 2.90 19.20
CA ALA A 473 -37.07 1.78 19.45
C ALA A 473 -36.32 0.43 19.47
N PRO A 474 -36.53 -0.43 20.47
CA PRO A 474 -35.98 -1.80 20.47
C PRO A 474 -36.72 -2.69 19.46
N LEU A 475 -36.04 -3.75 18.98
CA LEU A 475 -36.66 -4.79 18.16
C LEU A 475 -37.65 -5.59 18.99
N SER A 476 -38.91 -5.65 18.55
CA SER A 476 -39.94 -6.47 19.19
C SER A 476 -39.72 -7.97 18.93
N THR A 477 -40.40 -8.83 19.70
CA THR A 477 -40.41 -10.29 19.47
C THR A 477 -41.01 -10.70 18.12
N ALA A 478 -41.72 -9.78 17.45
CA ALA A 478 -42.23 -9.95 16.10
C ALA A 478 -41.25 -9.44 15.01
N ASN A 479 -40.00 -9.15 15.39
CA ASN A 479 -38.96 -8.57 14.54
C ASN A 479 -39.29 -7.18 13.98
N THR A 480 -39.99 -6.34 14.75
CA THR A 480 -40.43 -5.00 14.30
C THR A 480 -39.99 -3.87 15.24
N PHE A 481 -39.71 -2.67 14.71
CA PHE A 481 -39.28 -1.49 15.48
C PHE A 481 -40.38 -0.42 15.59
N VAL A 482 -40.91 -0.19 16.80
CA VAL A 482 -42.07 0.71 16.99
C VAL A 482 -41.66 2.08 17.54
N PHE A 483 -41.69 3.11 16.70
CA PHE A 483 -41.37 4.49 17.07
C PHE A 483 -42.61 5.32 17.36
N ARG A 484 -42.69 5.88 18.58
CA ARG A 484 -43.84 6.65 19.07
C ARG A 484 -43.61 8.16 18.91
N ASN A 485 -44.68 8.94 18.76
CA ASN A 485 -44.66 10.41 18.71
C ASN A 485 -43.89 11.04 17.54
N VAL A 486 -43.97 10.40 16.37
CA VAL A 486 -43.42 10.91 15.11
C VAL A 486 -44.33 12.03 14.57
N THR A 487 -43.75 13.17 14.22
CA THR A 487 -44.46 14.34 13.66
C THR A 487 -44.19 14.47 12.16
N PRO A 488 -44.92 15.31 11.40
CA PRO A 488 -44.56 15.59 10.01
C PRO A 488 -43.12 16.10 9.89
N GLY A 489 -42.39 15.63 8.87
CA GLY A 489 -40.98 15.95 8.63
C GLY A 489 -40.22 14.84 7.92
N SER A 490 -38.98 15.12 7.54
CA SER A 490 -38.04 14.16 6.95
C SER A 490 -37.16 13.53 8.02
N TYR A 491 -37.09 12.21 8.01
CA TYR A 491 -36.38 11.39 8.98
C TYR A 491 -35.41 10.44 8.29
N LEU A 492 -34.29 10.17 8.95
CA LEU A 492 -33.38 9.08 8.59
C LEU A 492 -33.54 7.95 9.59
N VAL A 493 -33.70 6.71 9.13
CA VAL A 493 -33.73 5.51 10.00
C VAL A 493 -32.37 4.82 9.96
N ASP A 494 -31.79 4.64 11.14
CA ASP A 494 -30.58 3.85 11.37
C ASP A 494 -30.91 2.65 12.27
N VAL A 495 -30.55 1.44 11.86
CA VAL A 495 -30.79 0.22 12.64
C VAL A 495 -29.47 -0.27 13.25
N HIS A 496 -29.46 -0.48 14.56
CA HIS A 496 -28.32 -0.93 15.35
C HIS A 496 -28.51 -2.39 15.78
N CYS A 497 -27.78 -3.32 15.17
CA CYS A 497 -27.70 -4.73 15.57
C CYS A 497 -26.25 -5.15 15.80
N ALA A 498 -26.03 -6.23 16.56
CA ALA A 498 -24.69 -6.74 16.87
C ALA A 498 -24.00 -7.47 15.69
N THR A 499 -24.68 -7.60 14.53
CA THR A 499 -24.17 -8.34 13.36
C THR A 499 -24.70 -7.75 12.04
N HIS A 500 -23.79 -7.12 11.28
CA HIS A 500 -23.86 -6.68 9.87
C HIS A 500 -24.76 -5.46 9.54
N GLY A 501 -24.21 -4.54 8.72
CA GLY A 501 -24.68 -3.17 8.49
C GLY A 501 -26.02 -2.99 7.76
N PHE A 502 -26.53 -1.76 7.77
CA PHE A 502 -27.81 -1.36 7.15
C PHE A 502 -27.65 -0.08 6.31
N ALA A 503 -28.49 0.10 5.28
CA ALA A 503 -28.52 1.30 4.45
C ALA A 503 -29.54 2.31 5.01
N PRO A 504 -29.20 3.60 5.18
CA PRO A 504 -30.11 4.55 5.81
C PRO A 504 -31.37 4.74 4.94
N LEU A 505 -32.55 4.58 5.52
CA LEU A 505 -33.81 4.87 4.85
C LEU A 505 -34.20 6.31 5.13
N ARG A 506 -34.62 7.06 4.11
CA ARG A 506 -35.30 8.34 4.30
C ARG A 506 -36.79 8.09 4.39
N LEU A 507 -37.43 8.64 5.41
CA LEU A 507 -38.87 8.63 5.60
C LEU A 507 -39.38 10.07 5.69
N ASP A 508 -40.29 10.48 4.81
CA ASP A 508 -40.95 11.77 4.89
C ASP A 508 -42.39 11.54 5.33
N VAL A 509 -42.70 12.04 6.51
CA VAL A 509 -44.04 12.05 7.06
C VAL A 509 -44.67 13.38 6.67
N VAL A 510 -45.69 13.36 5.82
CA VAL A 510 -46.34 14.55 5.28
C VAL A 510 -47.81 14.57 5.69
N ARG A 511 -48.37 15.78 5.85
CA ARG A 511 -49.83 15.95 5.95
C ARG A 511 -50.41 15.95 4.53
N PRO A 512 -51.61 15.40 4.30
CA PRO A 512 -52.29 15.49 3.01
C PRO A 512 -52.49 16.96 2.60
N THR A 513 -52.45 17.25 1.30
CA THR A 513 -52.86 18.55 0.73
C THR A 513 -54.35 18.56 0.37
N GLU A 514 -54.98 19.72 0.21
CA GLU A 514 -56.43 19.82 -0.13
C GLU A 514 -56.81 19.03 -1.41
N ASP A 515 -55.95 19.01 -2.42
CA ASP A 515 -56.16 18.23 -3.67
C ASP A 515 -56.12 16.70 -3.46
N ASP A 516 -55.43 16.24 -2.42
CA ASP A 516 -55.27 14.83 -2.09
C ASP A 516 -56.50 14.27 -1.35
N GLU A 517 -57.22 15.12 -0.61
CA GLU A 517 -58.45 14.78 0.10
C GLU A 517 -59.66 14.73 -0.86
N ALA A 518 -59.65 15.53 -1.93
CA ALA A 518 -60.68 15.52 -2.96
C ALA A 518 -60.75 14.21 -3.77
N ARG A 519 -59.63 13.49 -3.92
CA ARG A 519 -59.56 12.20 -4.63
C ARG A 519 -60.13 11.03 -3.81
N GLU A 520 -60.16 11.11 -2.48
CA GLU A 520 -60.68 10.05 -1.59
C GLU A 520 -62.19 10.21 -1.29
N ALA A 521 -62.80 11.35 -1.60
CA ALA A 521 -64.22 11.62 -1.37
C ALA A 521 -65.22 10.74 -2.16
N GLY A 522 -64.73 9.86 -3.04
CA GLY A 522 -65.54 8.90 -3.82
C GLY A 522 -66.05 7.67 -3.07
N GLY A 523 -65.70 7.44 -1.80
CA GLY A 523 -66.09 6.23 -1.08
C GLY A 523 -66.24 6.36 0.44
N GLY A 524 -67.46 6.65 0.90
CA GLY A 524 -68.04 6.13 2.16
C GLY A 524 -67.34 6.38 3.51
N ARG A 525 -67.72 7.51 4.15
CA ARG A 525 -67.83 7.81 5.60
C ARG A 525 -66.75 7.31 6.59
N GLY A 526 -66.00 8.29 7.13
CA GLY A 526 -65.66 8.35 8.55
C GLY A 526 -64.24 8.81 8.91
N GLY A 527 -64.08 10.12 9.17
CA GLY A 527 -63.14 10.68 10.16
C GLY A 527 -61.62 10.62 9.92
N GLY A 528 -61.04 11.78 9.61
CA GLY A 528 -59.91 12.33 10.38
C GLY A 528 -58.48 12.10 9.87
N GLY A 529 -57.90 13.13 9.23
CA GLY A 529 -56.56 13.65 9.57
C GLY A 529 -55.37 12.68 9.64
N GLY A 530 -55.29 11.69 8.76
CA GLY A 530 -54.16 10.74 8.74
C GLY A 530 -52.88 11.33 8.14
N LEU A 531 -51.72 10.95 8.68
CA LEU A 531 -50.42 11.26 8.09
C LEU A 531 -50.16 10.34 6.88
N ARG A 532 -49.47 10.84 5.86
CA ARG A 532 -48.94 10.02 4.76
C ARG A 532 -47.44 9.87 4.93
N VAL A 533 -46.93 8.67 4.71
CA VAL A 533 -45.49 8.40 4.77
C VAL A 533 -45.00 8.03 3.38
N ARG A 534 -43.90 8.66 2.97
CA ARG A 534 -43.12 8.29 1.79
C ARG A 534 -41.78 7.75 2.26
N ALA A 535 -41.37 6.61 1.71
CA ALA A 535 -40.10 5.97 2.05
C ALA A 535 -39.19 5.91 0.82
N TRP A 536 -37.90 6.16 1.01
CA TRP A 536 -36.86 6.08 -0.03
C TRP A 536 -35.64 5.30 0.47
N GLU A 537 -35.12 4.43 -0.39
CA GLU A 537 -33.79 3.83 -0.24
C GLU A 537 -32.72 4.81 -0.75
N THR A 538 -31.75 5.17 0.09
CA THR A 538 -30.78 6.23 -0.21
C THR A 538 -29.55 5.77 -1.03
N TYR A 539 -29.49 4.51 -1.47
CA TYR A 539 -28.27 3.91 -2.06
C TYR A 539 -27.97 4.29 -3.52
N ARG A 540 -28.70 5.20 -4.15
CA ARG A 540 -28.34 5.71 -5.49
C ARG A 540 -28.44 7.22 -5.47
N GLY A 541 -27.31 7.92 -5.60
CA GLY A 541 -27.20 9.38 -5.64
C GLY A 541 -27.89 10.04 -6.85
N ASN A 542 -29.16 9.73 -7.09
CA ASN A 542 -30.05 10.38 -8.05
C ASN A 542 -31.50 10.15 -7.60
N ASP A 543 -32.12 11.15 -6.97
CA ASP A 543 -33.55 11.16 -6.60
C ASP A 543 -34.48 11.33 -7.83
N TRP A 544 -33.92 11.39 -9.04
CA TRP A 544 -34.65 11.67 -10.27
C TRP A 544 -35.39 10.43 -10.78
N GLY A 545 -36.64 10.29 -10.35
CA GLY A 545 -37.63 9.42 -11.01
C GLY A 545 -38.17 8.26 -10.19
N ASN A 546 -37.71 8.05 -8.94
CA ASN A 546 -38.27 7.01 -8.08
C ASN A 546 -39.58 7.49 -7.42
N LYS A 547 -40.70 6.84 -7.75
CA LYS A 547 -41.99 7.11 -7.09
C LYS A 547 -42.08 6.26 -5.83
N GLY A 548 -41.72 6.82 -4.68
CA GLY A 548 -41.87 6.15 -3.39
C GLY A 548 -43.31 5.67 -3.15
N GLU A 549 -43.47 4.58 -2.43
CA GLU A 549 -44.79 4.05 -2.06
C GLU A 549 -45.46 5.00 -1.07
N VAL A 550 -46.71 5.38 -1.34
CA VAL A 550 -47.50 6.27 -0.47
C VAL A 550 -48.48 5.41 0.31
N VAL A 551 -48.31 5.36 1.64
CA VAL A 551 -49.19 4.58 2.51
C VAL A 551 -49.97 5.52 3.44
N PRO A 552 -51.32 5.47 3.48
CA PRO A 552 -52.12 6.27 4.38
C PRO A 552 -52.06 5.71 5.81
N VAL A 553 -51.72 6.54 6.78
CA VAL A 553 -51.64 6.15 8.20
C VAL A 553 -52.66 6.97 9.00
N ARG A 554 -53.70 6.31 9.53
CA ARG A 554 -54.68 6.96 10.43
C ARG A 554 -54.01 7.36 11.75
N GLU A 555 -54.53 8.34 12.48
CA GLU A 555 -54.11 8.59 13.87
C GLU A 555 -54.27 7.30 14.70
N GLY A 556 -53.17 6.77 15.24
CA GLY A 556 -53.14 5.45 15.90
C GLY A 556 -52.79 4.24 15.01
N GLY A 557 -52.45 4.45 13.73
CA GLY A 557 -52.17 3.41 12.73
C GLY A 557 -50.75 2.82 12.75
N VAL A 558 -50.57 1.76 11.95
CA VAL A 558 -49.36 0.92 11.83
C VAL A 558 -48.86 0.94 10.39
N LEU A 559 -47.57 1.18 10.16
CA LEU A 559 -46.95 1.12 8.83
C LEU A 559 -45.92 -0.01 8.79
N ASP A 560 -46.13 -1.03 7.96
CA ASP A 560 -45.16 -2.11 7.69
C ASP A 560 -44.32 -1.74 6.45
N VAL A 561 -43.00 -1.55 6.62
CA VAL A 561 -42.04 -1.35 5.53
C VAL A 561 -41.16 -2.59 5.41
N ARG A 562 -41.25 -3.29 4.27
CA ARG A 562 -40.43 -4.48 3.97
C ARG A 562 -39.15 -4.06 3.24
N VAL A 563 -38.00 -4.54 3.70
CA VAL A 563 -36.70 -4.31 3.04
C VAL A 563 -36.15 -5.66 2.56
N GLN A 564 -35.99 -5.84 1.24
CA GLN A 564 -35.39 -7.05 0.66
C GLN A 564 -33.93 -6.79 0.29
N GLY A 565 -32.98 -7.46 0.95
CA GLY A 565 -31.56 -7.42 0.61
C GLY A 565 -31.08 -8.72 -0.02
N GLN A 566 -30.39 -8.66 -1.17
CA GLN A 566 -29.59 -9.77 -1.70
C GLN A 566 -28.18 -9.76 -1.07
N LYS A 567 -27.63 -10.96 -0.83
CA LYS A 567 -26.34 -11.19 -0.17
C LYS A 567 -25.20 -10.57 -1.00
N GLY A 568 -24.50 -9.57 -0.42
CA GLY A 568 -23.36 -8.89 -1.05
C GLY A 568 -23.26 -7.38 -0.82
N TYR A 569 -24.26 -6.74 -0.17
CA TYR A 569 -24.36 -5.27 -0.11
C TYR A 569 -23.91 -4.60 1.20
N PHE A 570 -23.27 -5.31 2.13
CA PHE A 570 -22.94 -4.77 3.46
C PHE A 570 -21.43 -4.62 3.64
N LEU A 571 -20.91 -3.41 3.33
CA LEU A 571 -19.56 -2.96 3.69
C LEU A 571 -19.62 -1.95 4.85
N GLU A 572 -18.55 -1.91 5.63
CA GLU A 572 -18.39 -1.14 6.86
C GLU A 572 -18.37 0.38 6.60
N ARG A 573 -19.14 1.15 7.38
CA ARG A 573 -18.92 2.60 7.53
C ARG A 573 -18.22 2.85 8.85
N SER A 574 -16.98 3.34 8.79
CA SER A 574 -16.39 4.09 9.89
C SER A 574 -17.21 5.37 10.09
N SER A 575 -17.84 5.45 11.28
CA SER A 575 -18.63 6.57 11.83
C SER A 575 -18.81 7.80 10.90
N PHE A 576 -19.97 7.91 10.25
CA PHE A 576 -20.34 9.17 9.61
C PHE A 576 -20.79 10.16 10.68
N SER A 577 -19.94 11.13 10.99
CA SER A 577 -20.30 12.31 11.78
C SER A 577 -20.41 13.49 10.82
N VAL A 578 -21.41 14.35 10.94
CA VAL A 578 -21.44 15.60 10.16
C VAL A 578 -20.18 16.45 10.44
N LEU A 579 -19.56 16.29 11.62
CA LEU A 579 -18.27 16.90 11.96
C LEU A 579 -17.07 16.24 11.26
N SER A 580 -17.16 14.99 10.79
CA SER A 580 -16.05 14.32 10.08
C SER A 580 -15.90 14.79 8.63
N ILE A 581 -16.95 15.40 8.05
CA ILE A 581 -16.90 16.13 6.77
C ILE A 581 -15.92 17.30 6.87
N PHE A 582 -15.95 18.03 7.99
CA PHE A 582 -15.08 19.18 8.24
C PHE A 582 -13.66 18.80 8.68
N LYS A 583 -13.42 17.54 9.04
CA LYS A 583 -12.09 17.02 9.43
C LYS A 583 -11.31 16.43 8.27
N ASN A 584 -11.95 16.18 7.12
CA ASN A 584 -11.27 15.70 5.92
C ASN A 584 -10.84 16.92 5.07
N PRO A 585 -9.54 17.21 4.97
CA PRO A 585 -9.05 18.40 4.28
C PRO A 585 -9.39 18.41 2.78
N ILE A 586 -9.56 17.25 2.14
CA ILE A 586 -9.94 17.14 0.72
C ILE A 586 -11.43 17.45 0.51
N ILE A 587 -12.29 17.03 1.44
CA ILE A 587 -13.72 17.34 1.38
C ILE A 587 -13.96 18.81 1.75
N LEU A 588 -13.22 19.34 2.72
CA LEU A 588 -13.24 20.76 3.05
C LEU A 588 -12.76 21.61 1.87
N LEU A 589 -11.67 21.22 1.20
CA LEU A 589 -11.23 21.89 -0.03
C LEU A 589 -12.28 21.79 -1.14
N SER A 590 -12.92 20.63 -1.31
CA SER A 590 -13.95 20.41 -2.32
C SER A 590 -15.21 21.24 -2.05
N LEU A 591 -15.61 21.40 -0.78
CA LEU A 591 -16.76 22.23 -0.38
C LEU A 591 -16.45 23.72 -0.50
N VAL A 592 -15.24 24.16 -0.15
CA VAL A 592 -14.76 25.53 -0.39
C VAL A 592 -14.67 25.79 -1.89
N SER A 593 -14.20 24.82 -2.68
CA SER A 593 -14.13 24.93 -4.14
C SER A 593 -15.52 24.95 -4.77
N MET A 594 -16.48 24.14 -4.30
CA MET A 594 -17.88 24.22 -4.72
C MET A 594 -18.53 25.55 -4.32
N GLY A 595 -18.28 26.02 -3.10
CA GLY A 595 -18.75 27.33 -2.64
C GLY A 595 -18.19 28.48 -3.47
N LEU A 596 -16.93 28.37 -3.90
CA LEU A 596 -16.31 29.32 -4.83
C LEU A 596 -16.90 29.19 -6.24
N PHE A 597 -17.02 27.99 -6.80
CA PHE A 597 -17.51 27.78 -8.17
C PHE A 597 -19.00 28.12 -8.36
N PHE A 598 -19.85 27.74 -7.41
CA PHE A 598 -21.31 27.96 -7.49
C PHE A 598 -21.78 29.19 -6.73
N GLY A 599 -21.03 29.64 -5.72
CA GLY A 599 -21.37 30.81 -4.91
C GLY A 599 -20.79 32.12 -5.42
N MET A 600 -19.62 32.14 -6.09
CA MET A 600 -19.07 33.38 -6.68
C MET A 600 -20.03 34.05 -7.67
N PRO A 601 -20.70 33.33 -8.60
CA PRO A 601 -21.64 33.97 -9.52
C PRO A 601 -22.76 34.72 -8.79
N LYS A 602 -23.32 34.13 -7.72
CA LYS A 602 -24.37 34.75 -6.90
C LYS A 602 -23.86 35.86 -5.98
N LEU A 603 -22.61 35.78 -5.51
CA LEU A 603 -21.99 36.84 -4.74
C LEU A 603 -21.74 38.07 -5.62
N VAL A 604 -21.24 37.86 -6.85
CA VAL A 604 -20.99 38.91 -7.84
C VAL A 604 -22.30 39.55 -8.33
N GLU A 605 -23.38 38.78 -8.49
CA GLU A 605 -24.71 39.31 -8.82
C GLU A 605 -25.29 40.25 -7.76
N ASN A 606 -24.92 40.07 -6.49
CA ASN A 606 -25.43 40.85 -5.36
C ASN A 606 -24.40 41.85 -4.80
N MET A 607 -23.25 42.02 -5.44
CA MET A 607 -22.27 43.05 -5.06
C MET A 607 -22.79 44.44 -5.42
N ASP A 608 -22.43 45.40 -4.58
CA ASP A 608 -22.60 46.81 -4.92
C ASP A 608 -21.89 47.12 -6.26
N PRO A 609 -22.51 47.91 -7.16
CA PRO A 609 -21.98 48.15 -8.51
C PRO A 609 -20.54 48.69 -8.55
N GLU A 610 -20.15 49.55 -7.60
CA GLU A 610 -18.79 50.09 -7.56
C GLU A 610 -17.78 49.02 -7.14
N MET A 611 -18.16 48.20 -6.15
CA MET A 611 -17.31 47.12 -5.64
C MET A 611 -17.16 45.97 -6.66
N ARG A 612 -18.19 45.72 -7.46
CA ARG A 612 -18.16 44.77 -8.57
C ARG A 612 -17.21 45.23 -9.68
N ALA A 613 -17.26 46.52 -10.04
CA ALA A 613 -16.36 47.08 -11.05
C ALA A 613 -14.89 46.99 -10.62
N GLU A 614 -14.58 47.29 -9.36
CA GLU A 614 -13.23 47.17 -8.81
C GLU A 614 -12.74 45.70 -8.76
N TRP A 615 -13.64 44.77 -8.40
CA TRP A 615 -13.32 43.33 -8.40
C TRP A 615 -13.04 42.80 -9.81
N GLU A 616 -13.85 43.18 -10.81
CA GLU A 616 -13.66 42.80 -12.22
C GLU A 616 -12.35 43.38 -12.81
N GLU A 617 -11.95 44.58 -12.38
CA GLU A 617 -10.67 45.19 -12.77
C GLU A 617 -9.47 44.45 -12.18
N ARG A 618 -9.52 44.06 -10.90
CA ARG A 618 -8.45 43.26 -10.25
C ARG A 618 -8.31 41.84 -10.83
N GLN A 619 -9.39 41.24 -11.36
CA GLN A 619 -9.30 39.91 -11.99
C GLN A 619 -8.58 39.93 -13.35
N LYS A 620 -8.46 41.10 -14.01
CA LYS A 620 -7.68 41.26 -15.25
C LYS A 620 -6.17 41.16 -15.00
N GLU A 621 -5.72 41.44 -13.79
CA GLU A 621 -4.31 41.38 -13.39
C GLU A 621 -3.92 40.02 -12.76
N ASN A 622 -4.87 39.10 -12.59
CA ASN A 622 -4.62 37.81 -11.94
C ASN A 622 -3.98 36.79 -12.91
N PRO A 623 -2.73 36.34 -12.66
CA PRO A 623 -1.98 35.49 -13.58
C PRO A 623 -2.60 34.10 -13.82
N MET A 624 -3.48 33.63 -12.92
CA MET A 624 -4.19 32.36 -13.11
C MET A 624 -5.27 32.40 -14.19
N ASN A 625 -5.82 33.58 -14.50
CA ASN A 625 -6.83 33.72 -15.56
C ASN A 625 -6.20 33.64 -16.96
N ALA A 626 -4.92 33.98 -17.11
CA ALA A 626 -4.16 33.75 -18.34
C ALA A 626 -3.87 32.27 -18.59
N LEU A 627 -3.78 31.45 -17.52
CA LEU A 627 -3.51 30.01 -17.59
C LEU A 627 -4.77 29.20 -17.95
N MET A 628 -5.95 29.68 -17.60
CA MET A 628 -7.21 28.92 -17.69
C MET A 628 -8.08 29.21 -18.91
N GLY A 629 -7.57 29.93 -19.91
CA GLY A 629 -8.09 29.92 -21.29
C GLY A 629 -9.63 29.90 -21.42
N ALA A 630 -10.23 31.09 -21.33
CA ALA A 630 -11.56 31.46 -21.82
C ALA A 630 -12.79 31.18 -20.93
N ALA A 631 -13.32 32.28 -20.39
CA ALA A 631 -14.66 32.74 -20.70
C ALA A 631 -14.49 34.21 -21.13
N SER A 632 -14.79 34.69 -22.34
CA SER A 632 -15.80 34.33 -23.34
C SER A 632 -15.29 34.79 -24.72
N GLY A 633 -15.72 34.11 -25.77
CA GLY A 633 -15.10 34.16 -27.09
C GLY A 633 -15.16 35.49 -27.83
N GLN A 634 -14.08 35.79 -28.54
CA GLN A 634 -14.03 36.05 -29.99
C GLN A 634 -12.55 36.15 -30.40
N ASN A 635 -12.15 35.31 -31.37
CA ASN A 635 -10.92 35.38 -32.18
C ASN A 635 -9.62 35.92 -31.54
N ALA A 636 -8.78 35.04 -30.97
CA ALA A 636 -7.32 35.23 -30.98
C ALA A 636 -6.58 33.89 -30.78
N ASN A 637 -5.59 33.64 -31.64
CA ASN A 637 -4.77 32.44 -31.71
C ASN A 637 -3.78 32.39 -30.51
N PRO A 638 -3.80 31.37 -29.61
CA PRO A 638 -3.10 31.44 -28.33
C PRO A 638 -1.58 31.13 -28.37
N MET A 639 -0.99 30.92 -29.56
CA MET A 639 0.46 30.64 -29.68
C MET A 639 1.25 31.72 -30.44
N GLY A 640 0.73 32.95 -30.52
CA GLY A 640 1.41 34.04 -31.24
C GLY A 640 2.61 34.66 -30.52
N ASN A 641 2.63 34.68 -29.18
CA ASN A 641 3.60 35.47 -28.40
C ASN A 641 4.25 34.73 -27.22
N PHE A 642 4.29 33.39 -27.25
CA PHE A 642 4.99 32.65 -26.20
C PHE A 642 6.49 32.59 -26.51
N ASP A 643 7.27 33.49 -25.90
CA ASP A 643 8.73 33.46 -25.99
C ASP A 643 9.30 32.35 -25.10
N MET A 644 9.42 31.16 -25.72
CA MET A 644 9.98 29.96 -25.12
C MET A 644 11.42 30.15 -24.63
N ALA A 645 12.17 31.14 -25.15
CA ALA A 645 13.56 31.38 -24.77
C ALA A 645 13.68 32.06 -23.40
N ALA A 646 12.74 32.93 -23.03
CA ALA A 646 12.71 33.58 -21.72
C ALA A 646 12.37 32.61 -20.58
N PHE A 647 11.51 31.61 -20.86
CA PHE A 647 11.11 30.59 -19.89
C PHE A 647 12.22 29.58 -19.60
N LEU A 648 13.01 29.20 -20.61
CA LEU A 648 14.15 28.27 -20.43
C LEU A 648 15.38 28.92 -19.78
N ALA A 649 15.45 30.26 -19.74
CA ALA A 649 16.61 31.01 -19.27
C ALA A 649 16.57 31.44 -17.79
N GLY A 650 15.63 30.91 -16.98
CA GLY A 650 15.71 30.90 -15.50
C GLY A 650 16.26 32.17 -14.83
N SER A 651 15.75 33.36 -15.15
CA SER A 651 16.26 34.61 -14.58
C SER A 651 15.34 35.17 -13.49
N SER A 652 15.91 35.32 -12.29
CA SER A 652 15.36 36.07 -11.17
C SER A 652 15.32 37.56 -11.51
N SER A 653 14.13 38.16 -11.52
CA SER A 653 13.97 39.61 -11.61
C SER A 653 14.00 40.24 -10.21
N ASN A 654 15.17 40.72 -9.79
CA ASN A 654 15.26 41.89 -8.92
C ASN A 654 15.53 43.10 -9.82
N LYS A 655 14.51 43.91 -10.09
CA LYS A 655 14.70 45.27 -10.60
C LYS A 655 14.66 46.23 -9.42
N ALA A 656 15.82 46.85 -9.20
CA ALA A 656 16.04 47.95 -8.29
C ALA A 656 15.26 49.19 -8.72
N GLU A 657 14.79 49.93 -7.72
CA GLU A 657 14.36 51.32 -7.82
C GLU A 657 15.55 52.23 -8.21
N GLU A 658 15.29 53.19 -9.10
CA GLU A 658 16.17 54.32 -9.34
C GLU A 658 15.98 55.38 -8.25
N GLY A 659 17.06 55.83 -7.60
CA GLY A 659 16.95 56.96 -6.68
C GLY A 659 18.23 57.37 -5.93
N LYS A 660 19.10 58.13 -6.62
CA LYS A 660 20.00 59.20 -6.11
C LYS A 660 21.23 58.86 -5.26
N GLU A 661 22.37 59.29 -5.82
CA GLU A 661 23.52 59.97 -5.21
C GLU A 661 23.92 59.64 -3.75
N ALA A 662 25.09 59.04 -3.58
CA ALA A 662 26.27 59.71 -3.02
C ALA A 662 27.44 58.72 -2.81
N GLY A 663 28.59 59.06 -3.37
CA GLY A 663 29.85 59.06 -2.62
C GLY A 663 30.55 57.75 -2.25
N VAL A 664 31.74 57.61 -2.84
CA VAL A 664 33.00 57.19 -2.18
C VAL A 664 33.29 55.67 -2.09
N GLY A 665 34.43 55.30 -2.70
CA GLY A 665 35.45 54.53 -1.97
C GLY A 665 35.80 53.14 -2.49
N VAL A 666 36.85 53.08 -3.31
CA VAL A 666 37.58 51.87 -3.73
C VAL A 666 38.44 51.30 -2.57
N ARG A 667 38.66 49.98 -2.62
CA ARG A 667 39.73 49.13 -2.00
C ARG A 667 39.28 48.39 -0.72
N LYS A 668 39.56 47.10 -0.53
CA LYS A 668 40.61 46.24 -1.09
C LYS A 668 40.16 44.77 -1.05
#